data_AF-A0A2N6DYC4-F1
#
_entry.id   AF-A0A2N6DYC4-F1
#
_cell.length_a   1.000
_cell.length_b   1.000
_cell.length_c   1.000
_cell.angle_alpha   90.00
_cell.angle_beta   90.00
_cell.angle_gamma   90.00
#
_symmetry.space_group_name_H-M   'P 1'
#
loop_
_entity.id
_entity.type
_entity.pdbx_description
1 polymer ?
#
loop_
_entity_poly.entity_id
_entity_poly.type
_entity_poly.pdbx_seq_one_letter_code
_entity_poly.pdbx_strand_id
1 'polypeptide(L)'
;MARQTSHNWIACDCNDSAGAAAPVSRYFYGRIAYSRGYVACSRCHNPHGFKETDPTLLKLPPTVTNPEDGEPYGPEDLCLDCHREWNVTGNHGLETHPLVDDYAAVAATRAGWLKPLPESGGDGNEGDIRLLDGGVTCTSCHGIHHTDSDSTTCDDLGSSMNNADGRILRADGPENECVDNSLCQACHTYEKHGSDDGSPIGCMVCHGSHEHDSSGLPNYFMLKKQVTLVTPKSGVEETVNLNYTSYPPPDNFNLVCLSCHNMPGAHDVGASCSGCHSHTDGFGHGSGGSGVGCVECHGHDLGTQYDPDMMLPYSAGAQASQGRGTAQSHSTHTEVDSDDQRGPGIYCDSCHDTANFPYFKSGTDGNGDGKYDLAETDVCDTCHSPGGSYDGLDDAAVGAKVNWETGIYAGDGSLQSGKEKWCATCHDESPSVVESISAPNVIGAEEGSYIYGSGWGYYKTGHGLPAGETYASKGGIESVSGRPIECGECHDLSTAHVDGLARTFDDVNSSDTDPSMYRQGYRLKLVDGEEPMQIPWKPGSQPNEPDTYKLCAECHNTRPFTGGAKDETNFISTSSDGTRNRHYTHMIMNSAWWSPDYEVLGGVNTSRPICVTCHNVHGSTQLAMVRDGKLIGQEPGLKVWYYNDDTTLVNEANSDPPDPEDTPLAASDGSVRRAWTSRYLCNHCHSNNNTIKEPWSPVQETSVAPTLEWSGESGFTADGANPDSGPSGSSYAFRVKYADLNNEGPVAPGYINLLIDADNDGVADATYSLEGIEDGDVNYLNGKIYSKTLTLTKTGSSSIGYKFAARDETGLDATGQPTNWSTVTLLNNAPVLAWTDEEDYESDGVNPDRGANGSDFTFRVLYSDADGECPDTDGVDVVVDGTSYELTQNDGASCATGRIYYQPVTLGTTGDLDYHFLARDAAGTAATGEPTSPHTVTVLGTSNNPPSLAWAPDTCRAEGVKPAYGAIGADFEFVVQYTDPDGGCPAAADAVQVTIDGSTSNMVEVDSGDNDCSDGKLYTYTTALSSVGTFYYNFSATDDGGAAAFGEPTAVSTYQVEVVDAYKVRPAGGSGWYTTIQAGVDAAIDPSPVKEVLVYEGDYNERLNLWTGTYSNIEVRSVCGPDATTMRYDGNEVVFLQNVSGVVIDGFDITSVTADGSLTGVRSNSGSVTINDCRIHGHHNTGRGGAIVAGTSTSIFTVTNS
;
A
#
# COMPACT_ATOMS: atom_id res chain seq x y z
N MET A 1 65.87 31.24 -65.63
CA MET A 1 64.94 30.71 -66.64
C MET A 1 63.68 30.30 -65.91
N ALA A 2 62.53 30.56 -66.51
CA ALA A 2 61.23 30.59 -65.85
C ALA A 2 60.92 29.29 -65.10
N ARG A 3 60.35 29.46 -63.91
CA ARG A 3 59.70 28.43 -63.10
C ARG A 3 58.72 27.68 -64.02
N GLN A 4 58.89 26.36 -64.18
CA GLN A 4 58.01 25.53 -65.00
C GLN A 4 57.54 24.32 -64.23
N THR A 5 56.29 23.97 -64.50
CA THR A 5 55.27 23.49 -63.55
C THR A 5 54.71 22.20 -64.14
N SER A 6 55.42 21.11 -63.82
CA SER A 6 55.35 19.74 -64.36
C SER A 6 55.75 19.59 -65.85
N HIS A 7 56.43 18.46 -66.13
CA HIS A 7 57.23 18.14 -67.33
C HIS A 7 58.31 19.18 -67.68
N ASN A 8 59.57 18.87 -67.36
CA ASN A 8 60.71 19.71 -67.72
C ASN A 8 60.77 19.89 -69.25
N TRP A 9 60.26 21.01 -69.75
CA TRP A 9 60.21 21.33 -71.17
C TRP A 9 61.64 21.49 -71.66
N ILE A 10 62.05 20.66 -72.61
CA ILE A 10 63.43 20.38 -73.08
C ILE A 10 64.16 19.19 -72.42
N ALA A 11 63.54 18.47 -71.48
CA ALA A 11 64.01 17.15 -71.06
C ALA A 11 63.73 16.10 -72.15
N CYS A 12 64.42 14.95 -72.10
CA CYS A 12 64.13 13.90 -73.08
C CYS A 12 62.65 13.51 -72.99
N ASP A 13 62.04 13.28 -74.15
CA ASP A 13 60.73 12.61 -74.24
C ASP A 13 60.81 11.11 -73.91
N CYS A 14 62.02 10.63 -73.65
CA CYS A 14 62.39 9.32 -73.18
C CYS A 14 62.91 9.43 -71.75
N ASN A 15 62.17 8.93 -70.78
CA ASN A 15 62.67 8.84 -69.42
C ASN A 15 62.20 7.53 -68.81
N ASP A 16 63.07 6.52 -68.90
CA ASP A 16 62.82 5.19 -68.36
C ASP A 16 62.47 5.26 -66.86
N SER A 17 63.06 6.17 -66.08
CA SER A 17 62.72 6.33 -64.64
C SER A 17 61.34 6.93 -64.39
N ALA A 18 60.71 7.53 -65.39
CA ALA A 18 59.34 8.02 -65.34
C ALA A 18 58.39 7.14 -66.16
N GLY A 19 58.82 5.96 -66.61
CA GLY A 19 58.01 5.08 -67.46
C GLY A 19 57.60 5.73 -68.80
N ALA A 20 58.36 6.73 -69.26
CA ALA A 20 58.07 7.50 -70.45
C ALA A 20 58.94 7.05 -71.64
N ALA A 21 58.30 6.68 -72.74
CA ALA A 21 58.93 6.36 -74.01
C ALA A 21 58.61 7.43 -75.07
N ALA A 22 59.53 7.62 -76.03
CA ALA A 22 59.29 8.56 -77.11
C ALA A 22 58.00 8.21 -77.87
N PRO A 23 57.11 9.18 -78.15
CA PRO A 23 55.81 8.93 -78.79
C PRO A 23 56.01 8.29 -80.15
N VAL A 24 55.21 7.27 -80.48
CA VAL A 24 55.31 6.56 -81.76
C VAL A 24 54.41 7.19 -82.83
N SER A 25 53.36 7.91 -82.40
CA SER A 25 52.48 8.57 -83.34
C SER A 25 53.20 9.73 -84.04
N ARG A 26 53.28 9.65 -85.37
CA ARG A 26 53.97 10.64 -86.20
C ARG A 26 53.39 12.06 -86.05
N TYR A 27 52.15 12.17 -85.61
CA TYR A 27 51.46 13.44 -85.42
C TYR A 27 52.16 14.28 -84.36
N PHE A 28 52.75 13.67 -83.33
CA PHE A 28 53.46 14.39 -82.28
C PHE A 28 54.81 14.96 -82.72
N TYR A 29 55.39 14.51 -83.83
CA TYR A 29 56.64 15.08 -84.34
C TYR A 29 56.45 16.48 -84.96
N GLY A 30 57.27 17.44 -84.55
CA GLY A 30 57.32 18.76 -85.20
C GLY A 30 57.76 18.67 -86.66
N ARG A 31 57.27 19.58 -87.52
CA ARG A 31 57.66 19.67 -88.95
C ARG A 31 59.14 20.06 -89.14
N ILE A 32 59.75 20.62 -88.11
CA ILE A 32 61.15 21.04 -88.03
C ILE A 32 61.76 20.27 -86.84
N ALA A 33 62.91 19.63 -87.04
CA ALA A 33 63.51 18.65 -86.11
C ALA A 33 63.92 19.19 -84.72
N TYR A 34 63.61 20.45 -84.37
CA TYR A 34 64.08 21.10 -83.16
C TYR A 34 63.45 20.55 -81.87
N SER A 35 62.24 19.98 -81.94
CA SER A 35 61.56 19.37 -80.79
C SER A 35 61.65 17.83 -80.77
N ARG A 36 62.40 17.20 -81.68
CA ARG A 36 62.61 15.74 -81.68
C ARG A 36 63.54 15.33 -80.54
N GLY A 37 63.16 14.28 -79.82
CA GLY A 37 63.86 13.79 -78.61
C GLY A 37 63.59 14.57 -77.33
N TYR A 38 62.67 15.54 -77.33
CA TYR A 38 62.38 16.37 -76.16
C TYR A 38 60.88 16.59 -75.92
N VAL A 39 60.49 16.71 -74.65
CA VAL A 39 59.16 17.19 -74.23
C VAL A 39 59.09 18.70 -74.52
N ALA A 40 58.16 19.11 -75.37
CA ALA A 40 58.03 20.49 -75.83
C ALA A 40 56.56 20.82 -76.12
N CYS A 41 56.13 22.07 -75.91
CA CYS A 41 54.73 22.46 -76.12
C CYS A 41 54.21 22.10 -77.53
N SER A 42 55.09 22.17 -78.55
CA SER A 42 54.78 21.77 -79.94
C SER A 42 54.51 20.28 -80.18
N ARG A 43 54.70 19.44 -79.16
CA ARG A 43 54.35 18.01 -79.17
C ARG A 43 52.86 17.85 -78.92
N CYS A 44 52.32 18.56 -77.94
CA CYS A 44 50.92 18.48 -77.54
C CYS A 44 50.06 19.48 -78.32
N HIS A 45 50.63 20.63 -78.70
CA HIS A 45 49.94 21.70 -79.39
C HIS A 45 50.38 21.88 -80.85
N ASN A 46 49.42 22.19 -81.72
CA ASN A 46 49.60 22.63 -83.09
C ASN A 46 49.48 24.16 -83.20
N PRO A 47 50.57 24.93 -83.01
CA PRO A 47 50.52 26.40 -83.00
C PRO A 47 50.16 27.04 -84.35
N HIS A 48 50.03 26.25 -85.42
CA HIS A 48 49.60 26.70 -86.75
C HIS A 48 48.24 26.09 -87.17
N GLY A 49 47.49 25.50 -86.24
CA GLY A 49 46.13 25.02 -86.47
C GLY A 49 45.16 26.17 -86.78
N PHE A 50 44.15 25.91 -87.60
CA PHE A 50 43.08 26.88 -87.84
C PHE A 50 42.15 26.90 -86.63
N LYS A 51 41.99 28.08 -86.01
CA LYS A 51 41.18 28.27 -84.80
C LYS A 51 39.73 27.80 -84.96
N GLU A 52 39.18 27.82 -86.18
CA GLU A 52 37.81 27.39 -86.43
C GLU A 52 37.61 25.87 -86.33
N THR A 53 38.65 25.06 -86.59
CA THR A 53 38.57 23.58 -86.59
C THR A 53 39.30 22.93 -85.42
N ASP A 54 40.20 23.67 -84.79
CA ASP A 54 41.00 23.23 -83.63
C ASP A 54 41.23 24.43 -82.70
N PRO A 55 40.21 24.82 -81.91
CA PRO A 55 40.24 26.03 -81.08
C PRO A 55 41.21 25.92 -79.89
N THR A 56 41.54 24.71 -79.45
CA THR A 56 42.49 24.41 -78.37
C THR A 56 43.93 24.25 -78.90
N LEU A 57 44.11 24.34 -80.22
CA LEU A 57 45.39 24.13 -80.90
C LEU A 57 46.03 22.81 -80.49
N LEU A 58 45.27 21.73 -80.32
CA LEU A 58 45.79 20.42 -79.96
C LEU A 58 46.30 19.69 -81.20
N LYS A 59 47.42 18.98 -81.07
CA LYS A 59 47.98 18.20 -82.18
C LYS A 59 47.09 17.04 -82.61
N LEU A 60 46.36 16.47 -81.67
CA LEU A 60 45.32 15.48 -81.89
C LEU A 60 43.98 16.06 -81.40
N PRO A 61 43.30 16.86 -82.24
CA PRO A 61 41.96 17.32 -81.88
C PRO A 61 40.95 16.18 -82.06
N PRO A 62 39.77 16.23 -81.39
CA PRO A 62 38.72 15.19 -81.46
C PRO A 62 38.13 14.93 -82.85
N THR A 63 38.64 15.58 -83.88
CA THR A 63 38.23 15.43 -85.28
C THR A 63 39.19 14.56 -86.09
N VAL A 64 40.35 14.20 -85.53
CA VAL A 64 41.30 13.26 -86.13
C VAL A 64 41.05 11.88 -85.53
N THR A 65 40.84 10.87 -86.37
CA THR A 65 40.66 9.49 -85.94
C THR A 65 41.99 8.76 -85.79
N ASN A 66 42.09 7.95 -84.74
CA ASN A 66 43.17 7.02 -84.50
C ASN A 66 43.15 5.92 -85.58
N PRO A 67 44.23 5.72 -86.33
CA PRO A 67 44.29 4.72 -87.37
C PRO A 67 44.39 3.27 -86.85
N GLU A 68 44.61 3.06 -85.55
CA GLU A 68 44.69 1.72 -84.96
C GLU A 68 43.32 1.13 -84.62
N ASP A 69 42.37 1.95 -84.17
CA ASP A 69 41.01 1.52 -83.77
C ASP A 69 39.89 2.16 -84.61
N GLY A 70 40.16 3.26 -85.32
CA GLY A 70 39.22 3.97 -86.17
C GLY A 70 38.38 5.06 -85.47
N GLU A 71 38.56 5.25 -84.16
CA GLU A 71 37.79 6.20 -83.34
C GLU A 71 38.49 7.56 -83.23
N PRO A 72 37.78 8.67 -82.94
CA PRO A 72 38.42 9.96 -82.72
C PRO A 72 39.42 9.93 -81.57
N TYR A 73 40.59 10.53 -81.76
CA TYR A 73 41.58 10.64 -80.69
C TYR A 73 40.98 11.42 -79.50
N GLY A 74 41.03 10.80 -78.32
CA GLY A 74 40.64 11.35 -77.05
C GLY A 74 41.78 12.08 -76.34
N PRO A 75 41.47 12.81 -75.25
CA PRO A 75 42.46 13.58 -74.49
C PRO A 75 43.61 12.75 -73.88
N GLU A 76 43.35 11.48 -73.55
CA GLU A 76 44.30 10.57 -72.90
C GLU A 76 45.26 9.87 -73.86
N ASP A 77 44.92 9.79 -75.15
CA ASP A 77 45.77 9.12 -76.14
C ASP A 77 47.16 9.76 -76.24
N LEU A 78 47.26 11.04 -75.90
CA LEU A 78 48.53 11.75 -75.76
C LEU A 78 49.38 11.22 -74.59
N CYS A 79 48.77 11.01 -73.43
CA CYS A 79 49.42 10.47 -72.24
C CYS A 79 49.85 9.02 -72.50
N LEU A 80 48.93 8.22 -73.05
CA LEU A 80 49.15 6.81 -73.35
C LEU A 80 50.21 6.59 -74.44
N ASP A 81 50.38 7.49 -75.43
CA ASP A 81 51.43 7.34 -76.45
C ASP A 81 52.86 7.55 -75.89
N CYS A 82 52.99 8.35 -74.82
CA CYS A 82 54.26 8.52 -74.11
C CYS A 82 54.45 7.45 -73.02
N HIS A 83 53.38 6.99 -72.37
CA HIS A 83 53.41 5.99 -71.29
C HIS A 83 52.85 4.62 -71.74
N ARG A 84 53.15 4.23 -72.98
CA ARG A 84 52.54 3.06 -73.64
C ARG A 84 52.71 1.76 -72.89
N GLU A 85 53.84 1.60 -72.21
CA GLU A 85 54.15 0.39 -71.45
C GLU A 85 53.23 0.21 -70.24
N TRP A 86 52.52 1.26 -69.84
CA TRP A 86 51.56 1.26 -68.74
C TRP A 86 50.11 1.08 -69.25
N ASN A 87 49.89 1.03 -70.57
CA ASN A 87 48.58 0.90 -71.19
C ASN A 87 48.29 -0.56 -71.55
N VAL A 88 47.83 -1.37 -70.59
CA VAL A 88 47.68 -2.82 -70.77
C VAL A 88 46.23 -3.22 -71.01
N THR A 89 45.83 -3.32 -72.28
CA THR A 89 44.43 -3.51 -72.69
C THR A 89 43.86 -4.86 -72.23
N GLY A 90 42.64 -4.85 -71.68
CA GLY A 90 41.85 -6.06 -71.39
C GLY A 90 42.10 -6.69 -70.01
N ASN A 91 42.96 -6.08 -69.20
CA ASN A 91 43.26 -6.54 -67.85
C ASN A 91 43.36 -5.39 -66.84
N HIS A 92 42.70 -4.27 -67.13
CA HIS A 92 42.79 -3.05 -66.34
C HIS A 92 42.48 -3.30 -64.85
N GLY A 93 41.63 -4.30 -64.53
CA GLY A 93 41.32 -4.65 -63.13
C GLY A 93 42.47 -5.24 -62.31
N LEU A 94 43.63 -5.56 -62.92
CA LEU A 94 44.85 -6.01 -62.23
C LEU A 94 45.86 -4.88 -61.96
N GLU A 95 45.67 -3.71 -62.55
CA GLU A 95 46.36 -2.49 -62.14
C GLU A 95 45.68 -1.96 -60.89
N THR A 96 46.44 -1.25 -60.03
CA THR A 96 45.82 -0.65 -58.83
C THR A 96 44.68 0.31 -59.17
N HIS A 97 44.72 0.91 -60.36
CA HIS A 97 43.66 1.79 -60.85
C HIS A 97 43.42 1.57 -62.35
N PRO A 98 42.38 0.81 -62.74
CA PRO A 98 41.99 0.67 -64.14
C PRO A 98 41.55 2.01 -64.73
N LEU A 99 41.98 2.31 -65.96
CA LEU A 99 41.30 3.31 -66.78
C LEU A 99 39.93 2.73 -67.17
N VAL A 100 38.86 3.29 -66.60
CA VAL A 100 37.49 2.79 -66.78
C VAL A 100 36.63 3.86 -67.42
N ASP A 101 35.78 3.47 -68.36
CA ASP A 101 34.91 4.41 -69.09
C ASP A 101 33.71 4.89 -68.23
N ASP A 102 33.27 4.09 -67.25
CA ASP A 102 32.17 4.42 -66.33
C ASP A 102 32.58 4.07 -64.90
N TYR A 103 33.05 5.07 -64.15
CA TYR A 103 33.43 4.91 -62.76
C TYR A 103 32.24 4.52 -61.87
N ALA A 104 31.06 5.09 -62.11
CA ALA A 104 29.90 4.91 -61.26
C ALA A 104 29.39 3.46 -61.29
N ALA A 105 29.42 2.81 -62.46
CA ALA A 105 29.08 1.39 -62.59
C ALA A 105 30.05 0.50 -61.79
N VAL A 106 31.35 0.82 -61.82
CA VAL A 106 32.37 0.08 -61.06
C VAL A 106 32.19 0.29 -59.56
N ALA A 107 31.97 1.53 -59.13
CA ALA A 107 31.73 1.88 -57.74
C ALA A 107 30.48 1.19 -57.16
N ALA A 108 29.38 1.14 -57.92
CA ALA A 108 28.14 0.48 -57.50
C ALA A 108 28.33 -1.03 -57.21
N THR A 109 29.17 -1.72 -57.99
CA THR A 109 29.48 -3.14 -57.75
C THR A 109 30.39 -3.39 -56.53
N ARG A 110 30.96 -2.32 -55.96
CA ARG A 110 31.92 -2.38 -54.85
C ARG A 110 31.65 -1.27 -53.82
N ALA A 111 30.37 -1.03 -53.51
CA ALA A 111 29.90 0.12 -52.73
C ALA A 111 30.44 0.23 -51.28
N GLY A 112 31.02 -0.85 -50.73
CA GLY A 112 31.73 -0.81 -49.44
C GLY A 112 33.19 -0.35 -49.51
N TRP A 113 33.75 -0.26 -50.72
CA TRP A 113 35.18 -0.05 -50.98
C TRP A 113 35.45 1.20 -51.85
N LEU A 114 34.49 1.54 -52.72
CA LEU A 114 34.53 2.68 -53.63
C LEU A 114 33.41 3.65 -53.31
N LYS A 115 33.71 4.96 -53.37
CA LYS A 115 32.70 6.00 -53.19
C LYS A 115 31.79 6.05 -54.42
N PRO A 116 30.46 6.20 -54.26
CA PRO A 116 29.52 6.23 -55.40
C PRO A 116 29.77 7.37 -56.39
N LEU A 117 30.35 8.48 -55.91
CA LEU A 117 30.86 9.59 -56.69
C LEU A 117 32.20 10.01 -56.09
N PRO A 118 33.22 10.33 -56.90
CA PRO A 118 34.45 10.87 -56.36
C PRO A 118 34.18 12.22 -55.70
N GLU A 119 34.78 12.47 -54.55
CA GLU A 119 34.76 13.80 -53.93
C GLU A 119 35.52 14.77 -54.84
N SER A 120 34.77 15.63 -55.54
CA SER A 120 35.27 16.78 -56.29
C SER A 120 34.57 17.99 -55.74
N GLY A 121 35.32 18.96 -55.21
CA GLY A 121 34.80 20.29 -54.91
C GLY A 121 34.22 20.86 -56.19
N GLY A 122 32.90 21.08 -56.22
CA GLY A 122 32.11 21.39 -57.42
C GLY A 122 32.38 22.75 -58.08
N ASP A 123 33.55 23.34 -57.88
CA ASP A 123 33.76 24.78 -58.05
C ASP A 123 34.91 25.12 -59.03
N GLY A 124 35.64 24.12 -59.51
CA GLY A 124 36.59 24.28 -60.62
C GLY A 124 37.93 24.93 -60.26
N ASN A 125 38.23 25.15 -58.99
CA ASN A 125 39.54 25.50 -58.46
C ASN A 125 39.84 24.59 -57.27
N GLU A 126 41.13 24.27 -57.05
CA GLU A 126 41.70 23.40 -55.99
C GLU A 126 41.92 21.94 -56.46
N GLY A 127 43.18 21.52 -56.65
CA GLY A 127 43.77 20.17 -56.47
C GLY A 127 43.07 18.84 -56.84
N ASP A 128 41.83 18.82 -57.28
CA ASP A 128 40.92 17.67 -57.22
C ASP A 128 41.10 16.66 -58.37
N ILE A 129 40.70 15.41 -58.12
CA ILE A 129 40.55 14.38 -59.16
C ILE A 129 39.39 14.74 -60.07
N ARG A 130 39.67 14.79 -61.38
CA ARG A 130 38.66 15.03 -62.41
C ARG A 130 38.42 13.79 -63.25
N LEU A 131 37.22 13.22 -63.17
CA LEU A 131 36.79 12.22 -64.14
C LEU A 131 36.66 12.86 -65.53
N LEU A 132 37.13 12.15 -66.55
CA LEU A 132 36.98 12.57 -67.94
C LEU A 132 35.84 11.76 -68.55
N ASP A 133 34.79 12.45 -68.98
CA ASP A 133 33.58 11.85 -69.55
C ASP A 133 32.93 10.75 -68.67
N GLY A 134 33.07 10.86 -67.34
CA GLY A 134 32.53 9.91 -66.35
C GLY A 134 33.46 8.73 -66.03
N GLY A 135 34.59 8.64 -66.73
CA GLY A 135 35.60 7.62 -66.55
C GLY A 135 36.82 8.06 -65.73
N VAL A 136 37.54 7.09 -65.18
CA VAL A 136 38.86 7.31 -64.56
C VAL A 136 39.91 7.22 -65.65
N THR A 137 40.74 8.25 -65.77
CA THR A 137 41.77 8.36 -66.81
C THR A 137 43.13 8.79 -66.27
N CYS A 138 44.19 8.85 -67.08
CA CYS A 138 45.50 9.31 -66.62
C CYS A 138 45.40 10.77 -66.12
N THR A 139 44.68 11.63 -66.83
CA THR A 139 44.50 13.04 -66.41
C THR A 139 43.62 13.23 -65.19
N SER A 140 42.91 12.19 -64.73
CA SER A 140 42.20 12.21 -63.45
C SER A 140 43.15 12.36 -62.28
N CYS A 141 44.35 11.75 -62.36
CA CYS A 141 45.38 11.82 -61.32
C CYS A 141 46.57 12.73 -61.70
N HIS A 142 46.80 12.94 -63.00
CA HIS A 142 47.95 13.68 -63.54
C HIS A 142 47.56 15.01 -64.23
N GLY A 143 48.43 16.03 -64.15
CA GLY A 143 48.22 17.36 -64.75
C GLY A 143 49.45 17.94 -65.45
N ILE A 144 49.29 18.41 -66.70
CA ILE A 144 50.40 18.92 -67.55
C ILE A 144 50.51 20.45 -67.65
N HIS A 145 49.49 21.17 -67.20
CA HIS A 145 49.44 22.62 -67.19
C HIS A 145 48.98 23.07 -65.81
N HIS A 146 49.76 23.95 -65.17
CA HIS A 146 49.45 24.49 -63.84
C HIS A 146 49.40 23.41 -62.74
N THR A 147 50.34 22.46 -62.77
CA THR A 147 50.55 21.47 -61.69
C THR A 147 52.04 21.44 -61.36
N ASP A 148 52.47 21.61 -60.11
CA ASP A 148 53.90 21.54 -59.75
C ASP A 148 54.27 20.35 -58.87
N SER A 149 53.27 19.64 -58.36
CA SER A 149 53.45 18.42 -57.58
C SER A 149 54.18 18.63 -56.25
N ASP A 150 54.19 19.87 -55.75
CA ASP A 150 54.62 20.21 -54.39
C ASP A 150 53.43 20.08 -53.44
N SER A 151 53.46 19.09 -52.54
CA SER A 151 52.40 18.90 -51.53
C SER A 151 52.21 20.06 -50.56
N THR A 152 53.10 21.06 -50.56
CA THR A 152 52.95 22.23 -49.70
C THR A 152 52.00 23.30 -50.27
N THR A 153 51.55 23.18 -51.53
CA THR A 153 50.66 24.15 -52.17
C THR A 153 49.60 23.47 -53.06
N CYS A 154 48.31 23.82 -52.92
CA CYS A 154 47.29 23.33 -53.85
C CYS A 154 47.40 24.12 -55.21
N ASP A 155 47.34 23.42 -56.35
CA ASP A 155 47.61 23.95 -57.70
C ASP A 155 46.37 24.59 -58.39
N ASP A 156 46.52 25.74 -59.09
CA ASP A 156 45.38 26.48 -59.73
C ASP A 156 45.77 27.29 -61.00
N LEU A 157 44.79 27.61 -61.85
CA LEU A 157 44.92 28.45 -63.05
C LEU A 157 45.24 29.91 -62.66
N GLY A 158 46.53 30.25 -62.65
CA GLY A 158 47.03 31.61 -62.37
C GLY A 158 47.73 31.75 -61.01
N SER A 159 47.84 30.68 -60.23
CA SER A 159 48.66 30.65 -59.02
C SER A 159 50.16 30.64 -59.34
N SER A 160 50.97 31.14 -58.41
CA SER A 160 52.43 31.18 -58.55
C SER A 160 53.01 29.85 -58.09
N MET A 161 53.36 29.00 -59.05
CA MET A 161 53.84 27.64 -58.81
C MET A 161 55.27 27.61 -58.21
N ASN A 162 55.51 26.66 -57.30
CA ASN A 162 56.76 26.36 -56.62
C ASN A 162 57.71 25.50 -57.48
N ASN A 163 58.90 25.19 -56.95
CA ASN A 163 59.87 24.33 -57.63
C ASN A 163 59.45 22.86 -57.42
N ALA A 164 58.95 22.23 -58.49
CA ALA A 164 58.52 20.84 -58.51
C ALA A 164 59.59 19.83 -58.05
N ASP A 165 59.14 18.73 -57.45
CA ASP A 165 59.95 17.55 -57.12
C ASP A 165 60.15 16.59 -58.32
N GLY A 166 59.38 16.81 -59.39
CA GLY A 166 59.46 16.08 -60.66
C GLY A 166 58.43 14.95 -60.84
N ARG A 167 57.45 14.79 -59.94
CA ARG A 167 56.48 13.69 -59.93
C ARG A 167 55.07 14.15 -60.33
N ILE A 168 54.58 13.86 -61.53
CA ILE A 168 53.44 14.53 -62.20
C ILE A 168 52.03 14.28 -61.58
N LEU A 169 51.87 14.20 -60.26
CA LEU A 169 50.55 14.11 -59.61
C LEU A 169 49.97 15.49 -59.34
N ARG A 170 48.63 15.55 -59.33
CA ARG A 170 47.88 16.73 -58.88
C ARG A 170 48.10 17.04 -57.38
N ALA A 171 48.51 16.04 -56.59
CA ALA A 171 49.04 16.16 -55.22
C ALA A 171 49.94 14.95 -54.86
N ASP A 172 51.10 15.13 -54.18
CA ASP A 172 52.00 14.04 -53.73
C ASP A 172 52.65 14.34 -52.36
N GLY A 173 52.41 13.51 -51.33
CA GLY A 173 53.13 13.52 -50.05
C GLY A 173 52.25 13.29 -48.81
N PRO A 174 52.83 12.83 -47.68
CA PRO A 174 52.07 12.44 -46.48
C PRO A 174 51.62 13.58 -45.55
N GLU A 175 52.25 14.76 -45.61
CA GLU A 175 52.05 15.78 -44.58
C GLU A 175 50.94 16.80 -44.89
N ASN A 176 50.43 16.93 -46.12
CA ASN A 176 49.36 17.87 -46.47
C ASN A 176 48.65 17.52 -47.79
N GLU A 177 48.06 16.31 -47.88
CA GLU A 177 46.86 16.16 -48.71
C GLU A 177 45.85 17.21 -48.21
N CYS A 178 45.36 18.14 -49.06
CA CYS A 178 44.54 19.27 -48.59
C CYS A 178 43.42 18.67 -47.70
N VAL A 179 43.30 19.15 -46.44
CA VAL A 179 42.92 18.39 -45.21
C VAL A 179 41.64 17.54 -45.28
N ASP A 180 40.81 17.81 -46.27
CA ASP A 180 39.53 17.15 -46.47
C ASP A 180 39.54 16.07 -47.58
N ASN A 181 40.56 15.99 -48.46
CA ASN A 181 40.62 15.04 -49.59
C ASN A 181 42.06 14.49 -49.89
N SER A 182 42.29 13.19 -49.65
CA SER A 182 43.44 12.44 -50.19
C SER A 182 43.19 12.06 -51.66
N LEU A 183 44.22 12.07 -52.51
CA LEU A 183 44.13 11.66 -53.92
C LEU A 183 43.45 10.29 -54.07
N CYS A 184 43.81 9.32 -53.21
CA CYS A 184 43.23 7.98 -53.28
C CYS A 184 41.85 7.88 -52.60
N GLN A 185 41.62 8.64 -51.53
CA GLN A 185 40.35 8.62 -50.79
C GLN A 185 39.25 9.41 -51.50
N ALA A 186 39.60 10.22 -52.49
CA ALA A 186 38.62 10.85 -53.38
C ALA A 186 37.72 9.78 -54.03
N CYS A 187 38.26 8.60 -54.33
CA CYS A 187 37.54 7.49 -54.96
C CYS A 187 37.27 6.29 -54.03
N HIS A 188 37.96 6.15 -52.90
CA HIS A 188 37.90 4.96 -52.05
C HIS A 188 37.51 5.26 -50.59
N THR A 189 36.88 4.29 -49.92
CA THR A 189 36.32 4.42 -48.55
C THR A 189 37.22 3.83 -47.43
N TYR A 190 38.52 3.64 -47.67
CA TYR A 190 39.43 2.96 -46.73
C TYR A 190 39.66 3.68 -45.39
N GLU A 191 39.91 2.91 -44.33
CA GLU A 191 40.35 3.42 -43.02
C GLU A 191 41.82 3.88 -43.03
N LYS A 192 42.09 5.00 -42.35
CA LYS A 192 43.45 5.57 -42.23
C LYS A 192 44.30 4.74 -41.26
N HIS A 193 45.58 4.54 -41.58
CA HIS A 193 46.53 3.91 -40.66
C HIS A 193 47.32 4.99 -39.90
N GLY A 194 47.26 4.98 -38.56
CA GLY A 194 47.95 5.95 -37.68
C GLY A 194 46.98 6.72 -36.78
N SER A 195 47.51 7.42 -35.78
CA SER A 195 46.74 8.19 -34.79
C SER A 195 46.37 9.59 -35.27
N ASP A 196 45.27 10.13 -34.73
CA ASP A 196 44.71 11.46 -35.08
C ASP A 196 45.61 12.66 -34.72
N ASP A 197 46.77 12.43 -34.09
CA ASP A 197 47.60 13.46 -33.44
C ASP A 197 48.89 13.85 -34.20
N GLY A 198 48.99 13.54 -35.50
CA GLY A 198 49.86 14.32 -36.40
C GLY A 198 50.94 13.58 -37.20
N SER A 199 50.79 12.29 -37.49
CA SER A 199 51.55 11.61 -38.56
C SER A 199 50.74 10.49 -39.20
N PRO A 200 49.66 10.81 -39.93
CA PRO A 200 48.87 9.79 -40.61
C PRO A 200 49.72 9.06 -41.64
N ILE A 201 49.81 7.73 -41.57
CA ILE A 201 50.38 6.91 -42.64
C ILE A 201 49.29 6.79 -43.72
N GLY A 202 49.22 7.83 -44.57
CA GLY A 202 48.33 7.87 -45.73
C GLY A 202 48.78 6.94 -46.86
N CYS A 203 47.89 6.65 -47.82
CA CYS A 203 48.17 5.75 -48.93
C CYS A 203 49.41 6.18 -49.72
N MET A 204 49.63 7.48 -49.91
CA MET A 204 50.77 8.05 -50.63
C MET A 204 52.11 7.93 -49.89
N VAL A 205 52.13 7.51 -48.61
CA VAL A 205 53.37 7.06 -47.97
C VAL A 205 53.89 5.82 -48.67
N CYS A 206 52.98 4.91 -49.03
CA CYS A 206 53.29 3.64 -49.68
C CYS A 206 53.19 3.71 -51.21
N HIS A 207 52.35 4.59 -51.76
CA HIS A 207 52.14 4.76 -53.20
C HIS A 207 52.90 5.97 -53.77
N GLY A 208 53.43 5.85 -54.98
CA GLY A 208 54.19 6.89 -55.67
C GLY A 208 53.98 6.85 -57.19
N SER A 209 54.23 7.97 -57.88
CA SER A 209 53.78 8.16 -59.26
C SER A 209 54.63 7.56 -60.37
N HIS A 210 55.83 7.03 -60.09
CA HIS A 210 56.67 6.39 -61.12
C HIS A 210 57.53 5.25 -60.58
N GLU A 211 56.91 4.36 -59.79
CA GLU A 211 57.60 3.24 -59.18
C GLU A 211 57.86 2.12 -60.20
N HIS A 212 59.06 1.56 -60.17
CA HIS A 212 59.48 0.46 -61.05
C HIS A 212 59.85 -0.77 -60.21
N ASP A 213 59.57 -1.95 -60.74
CA ASP A 213 60.00 -3.21 -60.16
C ASP A 213 61.54 -3.39 -60.24
N SER A 214 62.04 -4.48 -59.65
CA SER A 214 63.47 -4.78 -59.64
C SER A 214 64.07 -5.09 -61.02
N SER A 215 63.23 -5.34 -62.03
CA SER A 215 63.60 -5.58 -63.42
C SER A 215 63.62 -4.30 -64.25
N GLY A 216 63.24 -3.16 -63.65
CA GLY A 216 63.14 -1.87 -64.32
C GLY A 216 61.85 -1.71 -65.12
N LEU A 217 60.88 -2.62 -64.96
CA LEU A 217 59.55 -2.47 -65.55
C LEU A 217 58.66 -1.65 -64.61
N PRO A 218 57.66 -0.94 -65.13
CA PRO A 218 56.71 -0.20 -64.32
C PRO A 218 56.03 -1.09 -63.29
N ASN A 219 55.95 -0.63 -62.05
CA ASN A 219 55.27 -1.34 -60.99
C ASN A 219 53.75 -1.15 -61.12
N TYR A 220 53.03 -2.20 -61.50
CA TYR A 220 51.56 -2.22 -61.60
C TYR A 220 50.83 -1.80 -60.32
N PHE A 221 51.47 -1.96 -59.17
CA PHE A 221 50.90 -1.61 -57.87
C PHE A 221 51.18 -0.16 -57.45
N MET A 222 51.99 0.59 -58.21
CA MET A 222 52.40 1.95 -57.87
C MET A 222 52.96 2.08 -56.44
N LEU A 223 53.50 0.97 -55.90
CA LEU A 223 54.03 0.90 -54.54
C LEU A 223 55.50 1.28 -54.52
N LYS A 224 55.85 2.17 -53.60
CA LYS A 224 57.23 2.56 -53.31
C LYS A 224 58.00 1.35 -52.85
N LYS A 225 59.16 1.12 -53.46
CA LYS A 225 60.06 0.02 -53.08
C LYS A 225 60.62 0.20 -51.66
N GLN A 226 60.78 1.45 -51.23
CA GLN A 226 61.24 1.81 -49.90
C GLN A 226 60.47 3.03 -49.41
N VAL A 227 60.14 3.03 -48.12
CA VAL A 227 59.48 4.14 -47.45
C VAL A 227 60.23 4.43 -46.14
N THR A 228 60.42 5.71 -45.83
CA THR A 228 61.04 6.11 -44.56
C THR A 228 59.94 6.68 -43.67
N LEU A 229 59.69 6.02 -42.54
CA LEU A 229 58.63 6.39 -41.60
C LEU A 229 58.93 5.87 -40.20
N VAL A 230 58.28 6.44 -39.19
CA VAL A 230 58.34 5.93 -37.81
C VAL A 230 57.49 4.67 -37.71
N THR A 231 58.13 3.51 -37.56
CA THR A 231 57.41 2.23 -37.54
C THR A 231 56.98 1.86 -36.11
N PRO A 232 55.83 1.20 -35.94
CA PRO A 232 55.46 0.61 -34.64
C PRO A 232 56.46 -0.45 -34.16
N LYS A 233 57.14 -1.14 -35.09
CA LYS A 233 58.18 -2.14 -34.81
C LYS A 233 59.39 -1.59 -34.08
N SER A 234 59.82 -0.37 -34.40
CA SER A 234 61.04 0.22 -33.84
C SER A 234 60.78 1.46 -32.96
N GLY A 235 59.64 2.13 -33.15
CA GLY A 235 59.30 3.39 -32.49
C GLY A 235 60.14 4.59 -32.96
N VAL A 236 60.95 4.43 -34.00
CA VAL A 236 61.81 5.50 -34.58
C VAL A 236 61.71 5.49 -36.11
N GLU A 237 62.10 6.61 -36.73
CA GLU A 237 62.07 6.75 -38.18
C GLU A 237 63.09 5.82 -38.85
N GLU A 238 62.61 4.87 -39.65
CA GLU A 238 63.46 3.90 -40.34
C GLU A 238 63.00 3.68 -41.79
N THR A 239 63.94 3.28 -42.65
CA THR A 239 63.65 2.97 -44.06
C THR A 239 63.22 1.52 -44.20
N VAL A 240 61.93 1.31 -44.43
CA VAL A 240 61.29 0.02 -44.63
C VAL A 240 61.35 -0.37 -46.11
N ASN A 241 61.77 -1.60 -46.39
CA ASN A 241 61.76 -2.15 -47.74
C ASN A 241 60.46 -2.90 -48.01
N LEU A 242 59.76 -2.50 -49.06
CA LEU A 242 58.46 -2.98 -49.49
C LEU A 242 58.64 -3.74 -50.81
N ASN A 243 59.09 -4.98 -50.73
CA ASN A 243 59.62 -5.70 -51.90
C ASN A 243 58.53 -6.54 -52.60
N TYR A 244 57.75 -5.94 -53.50
CA TYR A 244 56.59 -6.56 -54.19
C TYR A 244 56.83 -6.83 -55.68
N THR A 245 57.87 -7.58 -56.01
CA THR A 245 58.44 -7.59 -57.38
C THR A 245 57.97 -8.72 -58.31
N SER A 246 56.88 -9.43 -58.01
CA SER A 246 56.40 -10.53 -58.89
C SER A 246 54.91 -10.87 -58.74
N TYR A 247 54.27 -11.26 -59.86
CA TYR A 247 52.91 -11.82 -59.92
C TYR A 247 52.91 -13.28 -60.44
N PRO A 248 52.04 -14.19 -59.92
CA PRO A 248 51.15 -13.97 -58.77
C PRO A 248 51.95 -13.71 -57.50
N PRO A 249 51.48 -12.85 -56.59
CA PRO A 249 52.12 -12.72 -55.30
C PRO A 249 52.07 -14.10 -54.63
N PRO A 250 53.16 -14.55 -53.97
CA PRO A 250 53.07 -15.75 -53.14
C PRO A 250 51.98 -15.55 -52.06
N ASP A 251 51.43 -16.65 -51.54
CA ASP A 251 50.21 -16.75 -50.68
C ASP A 251 50.21 -15.87 -49.40
N ASN A 252 51.23 -15.06 -49.19
CA ASN A 252 51.57 -14.29 -48.02
C ASN A 252 51.60 -12.78 -48.31
N PHE A 253 50.48 -12.24 -48.82
CA PHE A 253 50.22 -10.79 -48.85
C PHE A 253 50.42 -10.13 -47.47
N ASN A 254 50.40 -10.92 -46.39
CA ASN A 254 50.72 -10.55 -45.00
C ASN A 254 52.17 -10.04 -44.77
N LEU A 255 53.10 -10.20 -45.71
CA LEU A 255 54.49 -9.75 -45.52
C LEU A 255 54.68 -8.21 -45.53
N VAL A 256 53.72 -7.45 -46.08
CA VAL A 256 53.76 -5.98 -46.01
C VAL A 256 53.68 -5.49 -44.58
N CYS A 257 52.82 -6.11 -43.79
CA CYS A 257 52.65 -5.82 -42.38
C CYS A 257 53.94 -6.18 -41.63
N LEU A 258 54.58 -7.32 -41.93
CA LEU A 258 55.86 -7.73 -41.32
C LEU A 258 57.04 -6.80 -41.64
N SER A 259 56.92 -6.00 -42.69
CA SER A 259 57.93 -5.01 -43.05
C SER A 259 57.89 -3.83 -42.07
N CYS A 260 56.71 -3.49 -41.54
CA CYS A 260 56.48 -2.40 -40.57
C CYS A 260 56.23 -2.88 -39.11
N HIS A 261 55.88 -4.14 -38.92
CA HIS A 261 55.53 -4.77 -37.64
C HIS A 261 56.38 -6.02 -37.41
N ASN A 262 56.69 -6.34 -36.16
CA ASN A 262 57.46 -7.55 -35.83
C ASN A 262 56.49 -8.71 -35.52
N MET A 263 55.97 -9.39 -36.54
CA MET A 263 55.08 -10.53 -36.35
C MET A 263 55.92 -11.83 -36.37
N PRO A 264 56.04 -12.58 -35.26
CA PRO A 264 56.67 -13.89 -35.27
C PRO A 264 55.81 -14.87 -36.11
N GLY A 265 56.43 -15.85 -36.78
CA GLY A 265 55.75 -16.82 -37.65
C GLY A 265 54.79 -17.80 -36.97
N ALA A 266 54.21 -17.45 -35.82
CA ALA A 266 53.13 -18.16 -35.15
C ALA A 266 52.07 -17.12 -34.79
N HIS A 267 50.80 -17.40 -35.09
CA HIS A 267 49.67 -16.54 -34.75
C HIS A 267 49.77 -16.12 -33.28
N ASP A 268 49.87 -14.81 -33.04
CA ASP A 268 50.01 -14.28 -31.70
C ASP A 268 48.81 -14.67 -30.84
N VAL A 269 49.09 -15.06 -29.61
CA VAL A 269 48.08 -15.47 -28.64
C VAL A 269 47.32 -14.21 -28.21
N GLY A 270 46.24 -13.89 -28.92
CA GLY A 270 45.43 -12.68 -28.67
C GLY A 270 45.13 -11.82 -29.90
N ALA A 271 45.57 -12.20 -31.11
CA ALA A 271 45.17 -11.50 -32.33
C ALA A 271 43.68 -11.76 -32.66
N SER A 272 42.94 -10.70 -33.01
CA SER A 272 41.57 -10.83 -33.52
C SER A 272 41.60 -11.35 -34.96
N CYS A 273 41.28 -12.64 -35.13
CA CYS A 273 41.36 -13.33 -36.42
C CYS A 273 40.45 -12.71 -37.49
N SER A 274 39.30 -12.14 -37.10
CA SER A 274 38.33 -11.51 -38.01
C SER A 274 38.82 -10.20 -38.61
N GLY A 275 39.83 -9.56 -38.01
CA GLY A 275 40.54 -8.43 -38.61
C GLY A 275 41.43 -8.84 -39.80
N CYS A 276 41.73 -10.14 -39.93
CA CYS A 276 42.61 -10.68 -40.97
C CYS A 276 41.94 -11.74 -41.88
N HIS A 277 40.84 -12.38 -41.46
CA HIS A 277 40.10 -13.42 -42.19
C HIS A 277 38.57 -13.21 -42.12
N SER A 278 37.86 -13.38 -43.25
CA SER A 278 36.39 -13.24 -43.33
C SER A 278 35.66 -14.59 -43.15
N HIS A 279 34.52 -14.59 -42.45
CA HIS A 279 33.64 -15.75 -42.25
C HIS A 279 32.51 -15.88 -43.28
N THR A 280 32.50 -15.08 -44.35
CA THR A 280 31.38 -15.02 -45.31
C THR A 280 31.17 -16.28 -46.16
N ASP A 281 32.13 -17.21 -46.23
CA ASP A 281 32.09 -18.39 -47.11
C ASP A 281 32.31 -19.75 -46.40
N GLY A 282 32.08 -19.82 -45.09
CA GLY A 282 32.21 -21.06 -44.32
C GLY A 282 33.67 -21.40 -43.98
N PHE A 283 34.01 -21.31 -42.69
CA PHE A 283 35.34 -21.66 -42.19
C PHE A 283 35.50 -23.18 -42.15
N GLY A 284 35.77 -23.81 -43.30
CA GLY A 284 35.96 -25.25 -43.43
C GLY A 284 37.43 -25.61 -43.64
N HIS A 285 38.16 -25.94 -42.58
CA HIS A 285 39.40 -26.71 -42.73
C HIS A 285 39.06 -28.17 -43.07
N GLY A 286 38.85 -28.45 -44.36
CA GLY A 286 39.00 -29.77 -44.97
C GLY A 286 38.00 -30.87 -44.58
N SER A 287 36.93 -31.02 -45.37
CA SER A 287 36.25 -32.29 -45.74
C SER A 287 35.80 -33.33 -44.68
N GLY A 288 35.87 -33.07 -43.37
CA GLY A 288 35.29 -33.94 -42.34
C GLY A 288 33.95 -33.40 -41.83
N GLY A 289 32.85 -34.13 -42.03
CA GLY A 289 31.60 -33.84 -41.33
C GLY A 289 31.74 -34.05 -39.81
N SER A 290 30.81 -33.49 -39.03
CA SER A 290 30.73 -33.53 -37.55
C SER A 290 31.55 -32.51 -36.75
N GLY A 291 32.05 -31.42 -37.36
CA GLY A 291 32.80 -30.38 -36.63
C GLY A 291 34.26 -30.76 -36.31
N VAL A 292 34.78 -31.81 -36.95
CA VAL A 292 36.18 -32.24 -36.85
C VAL A 292 37.10 -31.09 -37.27
N GLY A 293 38.03 -30.71 -36.39
CA GLY A 293 38.95 -29.57 -36.58
C GLY A 293 38.48 -28.24 -35.99
N CYS A 294 37.20 -28.13 -35.59
CA CYS A 294 36.71 -26.96 -34.84
C CYS A 294 37.17 -27.00 -33.39
N VAL A 295 37.10 -28.19 -32.75
CA VAL A 295 37.42 -28.43 -31.33
C VAL A 295 38.86 -28.19 -30.90
N GLU A 296 39.79 -28.13 -31.86
CA GLU A 296 41.17 -27.74 -31.56
C GLU A 296 41.26 -26.28 -31.10
N CYS A 297 40.34 -25.44 -31.59
CA CYS A 297 40.34 -24.01 -31.32
C CYS A 297 39.08 -23.55 -30.58
N HIS A 298 37.90 -24.11 -30.87
CA HIS A 298 36.59 -23.63 -30.45
C HIS A 298 35.78 -24.70 -29.74
N GLY A 299 34.93 -24.30 -28.79
CA GLY A 299 33.98 -25.20 -28.15
C GLY A 299 34.48 -25.85 -26.86
N HIS A 300 35.77 -25.70 -26.55
CA HIS A 300 36.37 -26.17 -25.31
C HIS A 300 37.30 -25.13 -24.69
N ASP A 301 37.48 -25.18 -23.38
CA ASP A 301 38.38 -24.32 -22.63
C ASP A 301 39.85 -24.60 -22.94
N LEU A 302 40.71 -23.62 -22.64
CA LEU A 302 42.14 -23.73 -22.94
C LEU A 302 42.77 -24.84 -22.07
N GLY A 303 43.25 -25.90 -22.71
CA GLY A 303 43.93 -27.01 -22.02
C GLY A 303 43.13 -28.31 -21.97
N THR A 304 41.84 -28.29 -22.27
CA THR A 304 40.97 -29.47 -22.29
C THR A 304 41.39 -30.44 -23.40
N GLN A 305 41.62 -31.70 -23.05
CA GLN A 305 41.95 -32.76 -24.02
C GLN A 305 40.69 -33.21 -24.76
N TYR A 306 40.38 -32.59 -25.90
CA TYR A 306 39.17 -32.90 -26.65
C TYR A 306 39.20 -34.28 -27.31
N ASP A 307 38.01 -34.83 -27.58
CA ASP A 307 37.82 -36.05 -28.37
C ASP A 307 37.97 -35.74 -29.87
N PRO A 308 39.00 -36.26 -30.57
CA PRO A 308 39.27 -35.87 -31.95
C PRO A 308 38.25 -36.36 -32.97
N ASP A 309 37.47 -37.41 -32.65
CA ASP A 309 36.49 -38.00 -33.58
C ASP A 309 35.03 -37.60 -33.31
N MET A 310 34.78 -36.98 -32.16
CA MET A 310 33.47 -36.49 -31.73
C MET A 310 32.37 -37.57 -31.72
N MET A 311 32.69 -38.80 -31.33
CA MET A 311 31.73 -39.92 -31.25
C MET A 311 31.63 -40.54 -29.85
N LEU A 312 30.41 -40.90 -29.43
CA LEU A 312 30.20 -41.63 -28.17
C LEU A 312 30.78 -43.07 -28.20
N PRO A 313 31.36 -43.56 -27.08
CA PRO A 313 31.62 -42.85 -25.82
C PRO A 313 32.88 -41.98 -25.91
N TYR A 314 32.87 -40.82 -25.23
CA TYR A 314 33.97 -39.87 -25.17
C TYR A 314 35.33 -40.52 -24.89
N SER A 315 36.32 -40.23 -25.74
CA SER A 315 37.71 -40.64 -25.56
C SER A 315 38.65 -39.45 -25.71
N ALA A 316 39.15 -38.92 -24.59
CA ALA A 316 40.14 -37.83 -24.58
C ALA A 316 41.33 -38.11 -25.52
N GLY A 317 41.59 -37.17 -26.44
CA GLY A 317 42.70 -37.22 -27.37
C GLY A 317 44.04 -36.78 -26.77
N ALA A 318 45.08 -36.72 -27.61
CA ALA A 318 46.42 -36.30 -27.17
C ALA A 318 46.67 -34.78 -27.29
N GLN A 319 45.74 -34.04 -27.88
CA GLN A 319 45.85 -32.60 -28.12
C GLN A 319 44.86 -31.83 -27.24
N ALA A 320 45.29 -30.66 -26.77
CA ALA A 320 44.46 -29.78 -25.96
C ALA A 320 43.83 -28.67 -26.81
N SER A 321 42.61 -28.26 -26.47
CA SER A 321 41.94 -27.10 -27.06
C SER A 321 42.70 -25.81 -26.76
N GLN A 322 42.62 -24.85 -27.69
CA GLN A 322 43.20 -23.52 -27.58
C GLN A 322 42.25 -22.47 -26.95
N GLY A 323 41.01 -22.83 -26.59
CA GLY A 323 40.12 -21.95 -25.82
C GLY A 323 39.67 -20.68 -26.53
N ARG A 324 39.32 -20.74 -27.82
CA ARG A 324 38.91 -19.58 -28.64
C ARG A 324 37.39 -19.57 -28.87
N GLY A 325 36.81 -18.38 -29.06
CA GLY A 325 35.36 -18.21 -29.28
C GLY A 325 34.54 -18.24 -27.98
N THR A 326 33.24 -18.54 -28.04
CA THR A 326 32.36 -18.66 -26.86
C THR A 326 32.63 -19.97 -26.11
N ALA A 327 33.85 -20.13 -25.59
CA ALA A 327 34.29 -21.36 -24.93
C ALA A 327 33.42 -21.66 -23.70
N GLN A 328 33.18 -20.67 -22.84
CA GLN A 328 32.52 -20.88 -21.53
C GLN A 328 31.22 -21.69 -21.57
N SER A 329 30.25 -21.30 -22.41
CA SER A 329 28.98 -22.04 -22.51
C SER A 329 29.12 -23.36 -23.24
N HIS A 330 30.04 -23.48 -24.22
CA HIS A 330 30.29 -24.75 -24.89
C HIS A 330 30.99 -25.76 -23.98
N SER A 331 31.98 -25.34 -23.20
CA SER A 331 32.73 -26.19 -22.27
C SER A 331 31.79 -26.80 -21.24
N THR A 332 30.87 -26.00 -20.69
CA THR A 332 29.80 -26.48 -19.79
C THR A 332 28.96 -27.61 -20.41
N HIS A 333 28.69 -27.58 -21.71
CA HIS A 333 27.85 -28.59 -22.37
C HIS A 333 28.65 -29.77 -22.95
N THR A 334 29.92 -29.57 -23.31
CA THR A 334 30.69 -30.52 -24.14
C THR A 334 31.86 -31.17 -23.39
N GLU A 335 32.25 -30.63 -22.23
CA GLU A 335 33.32 -31.16 -21.39
C GLU A 335 32.76 -32.04 -20.26
N VAL A 336 33.61 -32.96 -19.80
CA VAL A 336 33.30 -33.91 -18.71
C VAL A 336 34.50 -34.14 -17.79
N ASP A 337 35.55 -33.33 -17.91
CA ASP A 337 36.73 -33.38 -17.05
C ASP A 337 36.53 -32.59 -15.75
N SER A 338 37.58 -32.52 -14.93
CA SER A 338 37.43 -32.27 -13.49
C SER A 338 36.91 -30.87 -13.13
N ASP A 339 37.09 -29.89 -13.99
CA ASP A 339 36.71 -28.48 -13.82
C ASP A 339 35.33 -28.14 -14.39
N ASP A 340 34.79 -28.95 -15.31
CA ASP A 340 33.52 -28.70 -16.01
C ASP A 340 32.53 -29.89 -15.96
N GLN A 341 32.14 -30.29 -14.76
CA GLN A 341 31.15 -31.36 -14.54
C GLN A 341 29.68 -30.86 -14.50
N ARG A 342 29.39 -29.69 -15.07
CA ARG A 342 28.12 -28.96 -14.82
C ARG A 342 27.01 -29.26 -15.83
N GLY A 343 27.35 -29.70 -17.04
CA GLY A 343 26.37 -30.08 -18.07
C GLY A 343 26.47 -31.55 -18.48
N PRO A 344 25.67 -31.97 -19.48
CA PRO A 344 25.46 -33.38 -19.80
C PRO A 344 26.57 -34.04 -20.65
N GLY A 345 27.60 -33.32 -21.09
CA GLY A 345 28.64 -33.89 -21.96
C GLY A 345 28.11 -34.31 -23.34
N ILE A 346 27.53 -33.37 -24.08
CA ILE A 346 26.90 -33.56 -25.41
C ILE A 346 27.80 -33.08 -26.56
N TYR A 347 27.56 -33.59 -27.78
CA TYR A 347 28.33 -33.23 -28.98
C TYR A 347 27.65 -32.14 -29.83
N CYS A 348 28.41 -31.52 -30.74
CA CYS A 348 27.96 -30.39 -31.56
C CYS A 348 26.68 -30.65 -32.36
N ASP A 349 26.44 -31.88 -32.84
CA ASP A 349 25.24 -32.28 -33.58
C ASP A 349 23.97 -32.33 -32.71
N SER A 350 24.13 -32.29 -31.38
CA SER A 350 23.03 -32.13 -30.44
C SER A 350 22.37 -30.76 -30.59
N CYS A 351 23.09 -29.74 -31.06
CA CYS A 351 22.58 -28.38 -31.19
C CYS A 351 22.64 -27.85 -32.65
N HIS A 352 23.74 -28.10 -33.35
CA HIS A 352 24.04 -27.48 -34.63
C HIS A 352 23.66 -28.32 -35.85
N ASP A 353 23.31 -27.63 -36.94
CA ASP A 353 23.41 -28.21 -38.27
C ASP A 353 24.89 -28.31 -38.64
N THR A 354 25.47 -29.50 -38.45
CA THR A 354 26.90 -29.74 -38.69
C THR A 354 27.33 -29.56 -40.16
N ALA A 355 26.38 -29.45 -41.09
CA ALA A 355 26.67 -29.10 -42.48
C ALA A 355 26.79 -27.58 -42.70
N ASN A 356 26.26 -26.76 -41.80
CA ASN A 356 26.12 -25.32 -41.94
C ASN A 356 26.42 -24.60 -40.62
N PHE A 357 27.63 -24.75 -40.06
CA PHE A 357 28.03 -23.93 -38.91
C PHE A 357 28.02 -22.42 -39.24
N PRO A 358 27.67 -21.54 -38.27
CA PRO A 358 27.33 -21.83 -36.87
C PRO A 358 25.83 -22.08 -36.61
N TYR A 359 25.02 -22.33 -37.64
CA TYR A 359 23.56 -22.39 -37.51
C TYR A 359 23.06 -23.62 -36.74
N PHE A 360 21.91 -23.49 -36.10
CA PHE A 360 21.26 -24.56 -35.32
C PHE A 360 20.44 -25.50 -36.20
N LYS A 361 20.16 -26.70 -35.73
CA LYS A 361 19.46 -27.75 -36.51
C LYS A 361 17.94 -27.58 -36.59
N SER A 362 17.35 -26.82 -35.67
CA SER A 362 15.91 -26.54 -35.62
C SER A 362 15.65 -25.17 -34.98
N GLY A 363 14.49 -24.60 -35.26
CA GLY A 363 14.09 -23.28 -34.84
C GLY A 363 12.92 -22.75 -35.66
N THR A 364 12.52 -21.52 -35.38
CA THR A 364 11.56 -20.75 -36.19
C THR A 364 12.32 -19.68 -36.96
N ASP A 365 12.44 -19.84 -38.29
CA ASP A 365 13.10 -18.88 -39.18
C ASP A 365 12.28 -17.58 -39.24
N GLY A 366 12.66 -16.61 -38.41
CA GLY A 366 11.96 -15.34 -38.26
C GLY A 366 12.32 -14.34 -39.34
N ASN A 367 13.52 -14.47 -39.93
CA ASN A 367 14.06 -13.54 -40.91
C ASN A 367 13.91 -14.02 -42.38
N GLY A 368 13.59 -15.31 -42.60
CA GLY A 368 13.33 -15.93 -43.89
C GLY A 368 14.57 -16.42 -44.65
N ASP A 369 15.73 -16.57 -44.00
CA ASP A 369 16.99 -16.98 -44.64
C ASP A 369 17.17 -18.51 -44.76
N GLY A 370 16.23 -19.28 -44.22
CA GLY A 370 16.22 -20.74 -44.23
C GLY A 370 17.21 -21.38 -43.26
N LYS A 371 17.76 -20.62 -42.32
CA LYS A 371 18.69 -21.06 -41.28
C LYS A 371 18.15 -20.62 -39.92
N TYR A 372 18.77 -21.09 -38.84
CA TYR A 372 18.36 -20.76 -37.48
C TYR A 372 19.58 -20.25 -36.72
N ASP A 373 19.55 -18.98 -36.32
CA ASP A 373 20.55 -18.41 -35.41
C ASP A 373 20.19 -18.65 -33.94
N LEU A 374 20.97 -18.08 -33.00
CA LEU A 374 20.76 -18.25 -31.56
C LEU A 374 19.42 -17.68 -31.08
N ALA A 375 18.89 -16.64 -31.73
CA ALA A 375 17.58 -16.08 -31.38
C ALA A 375 16.44 -16.97 -31.88
N GLU A 376 16.63 -17.61 -33.03
CA GLU A 376 15.60 -18.39 -33.74
C GLU A 376 15.51 -19.86 -33.29
N THR A 377 16.56 -20.40 -32.66
CA THR A 377 16.66 -21.82 -32.30
C THR A 377 15.74 -22.23 -31.14
N ASP A 378 15.21 -23.46 -31.22
CA ASP A 378 14.41 -24.13 -30.19
C ASP A 378 15.14 -25.34 -29.55
N VAL A 379 16.41 -25.58 -29.92
CA VAL A 379 17.17 -26.77 -29.46
C VAL A 379 17.47 -26.74 -27.96
N CYS A 380 17.43 -25.57 -27.34
CA CYS A 380 17.75 -25.36 -25.93
C CYS A 380 16.52 -25.55 -25.03
N ASP A 381 15.30 -25.47 -25.58
CA ASP A 381 14.03 -25.36 -24.84
C ASP A 381 13.82 -26.48 -23.82
N THR A 382 14.14 -27.73 -24.18
CA THR A 382 13.92 -28.89 -23.30
C THR A 382 14.88 -28.88 -22.11
N CYS A 383 16.12 -28.39 -22.29
CA CYS A 383 17.16 -28.40 -21.26
C CYS A 383 17.13 -27.16 -20.36
N HIS A 384 16.53 -26.06 -20.83
CA HIS A 384 16.62 -24.73 -20.20
C HIS A 384 15.25 -24.06 -20.00
N SER A 385 14.13 -24.79 -20.10
CA SER A 385 12.83 -24.39 -19.51
C SER A 385 12.33 -22.96 -19.76
N PRO A 386 11.94 -22.60 -21.00
CA PRO A 386 11.45 -21.26 -21.31
C PRO A 386 10.06 -20.92 -20.73
N GLY A 387 9.34 -21.89 -20.18
CA GLY A 387 7.94 -21.74 -19.79
C GLY A 387 7.68 -21.50 -18.30
N GLY A 388 8.72 -21.41 -17.47
CA GLY A 388 8.61 -21.17 -16.03
C GLY A 388 8.53 -19.69 -15.68
N SER A 389 8.22 -19.39 -14.42
CA SER A 389 8.36 -18.09 -13.76
C SER A 389 9.77 -17.51 -13.90
N TYR A 390 10.78 -18.39 -13.97
CA TYR A 390 12.16 -18.07 -14.35
C TYR A 390 12.47 -18.69 -15.72
N ASP A 391 12.35 -17.90 -16.77
CA ASP A 391 12.65 -18.33 -18.14
C ASP A 391 14.15 -18.64 -18.28
N GLY A 392 14.50 -19.92 -18.41
CA GLY A 392 15.91 -20.31 -18.52
C GLY A 392 16.53 -20.09 -19.88
N LEU A 393 15.81 -19.57 -20.88
CA LEU A 393 16.35 -19.20 -22.19
C LEU A 393 16.54 -17.70 -22.34
N ASP A 394 15.45 -16.95 -22.18
CA ASP A 394 15.36 -15.56 -22.61
C ASP A 394 15.31 -14.56 -21.45
N ASP A 395 15.37 -15.02 -20.19
CA ASP A 395 15.50 -14.11 -19.04
C ASP A 395 16.76 -13.23 -19.18
N ALA A 396 16.58 -11.93 -18.99
CA ALA A 396 17.63 -10.94 -19.22
C ALA A 396 18.83 -11.08 -18.26
N ALA A 397 18.63 -11.67 -17.08
CA ALA A 397 19.66 -11.89 -16.08
C ALA A 397 20.21 -13.31 -16.15
N VAL A 398 19.36 -14.33 -16.19
CA VAL A 398 19.75 -15.74 -16.05
C VAL A 398 19.41 -16.61 -17.26
N GLY A 399 18.87 -16.07 -18.35
CA GLY A 399 18.56 -16.82 -19.56
C GLY A 399 19.81 -17.33 -20.28
N ALA A 400 19.79 -18.59 -20.73
CA ALA A 400 20.90 -19.24 -21.39
C ALA A 400 21.31 -18.56 -22.71
N LYS A 401 20.34 -18.05 -23.50
CA LYS A 401 20.63 -17.37 -24.77
C LYS A 401 21.29 -16.01 -24.53
N VAL A 402 20.79 -15.26 -23.55
CA VAL A 402 21.32 -13.94 -23.18
C VAL A 402 22.75 -14.03 -22.63
N ASN A 403 23.05 -15.11 -21.90
CA ASN A 403 24.35 -15.33 -21.26
C ASN A 403 25.28 -16.25 -22.06
N TRP A 404 24.93 -16.61 -23.29
CA TRP A 404 25.67 -17.61 -24.07
C TRP A 404 27.15 -17.25 -24.29
N GLU A 405 27.45 -15.99 -24.57
CA GLU A 405 28.83 -15.52 -24.78
C GLU A 405 29.62 -15.36 -23.48
N THR A 406 28.96 -14.82 -22.43
CA THR A 406 29.61 -14.47 -21.15
C THR A 406 29.65 -15.60 -20.14
N GLY A 407 28.93 -16.70 -20.38
CA GLY A 407 28.76 -17.80 -19.45
C GLY A 407 27.96 -17.44 -18.20
N ILE A 408 27.48 -18.46 -17.50
CA ILE A 408 26.82 -18.33 -16.19
C ILE A 408 27.80 -18.59 -15.04
N TYR A 409 28.80 -19.44 -15.27
CA TYR A 409 29.81 -19.80 -14.28
C TYR A 409 31.09 -18.98 -14.45
N ALA A 410 31.75 -18.68 -13.34
CA ALA A 410 33.10 -18.14 -13.33
C ALA A 410 34.12 -19.28 -13.50
N GLY A 411 35.38 -18.95 -13.82
CA GLY A 411 36.43 -19.96 -14.04
C GLY A 411 36.83 -20.78 -12.81
N ASP A 412 36.31 -20.47 -11.62
CA ASP A 412 36.44 -21.28 -10.40
C ASP A 412 35.22 -22.18 -10.15
N GLY A 413 34.25 -22.17 -11.06
CA GLY A 413 33.02 -22.95 -11.00
C GLY A 413 31.89 -22.34 -10.18
N SER A 414 32.10 -21.17 -9.57
CA SER A 414 31.03 -20.43 -8.89
C SER A 414 30.10 -19.75 -9.89
N LEU A 415 28.87 -19.40 -9.47
CA LEU A 415 27.99 -18.56 -10.28
C LEU A 415 28.58 -17.15 -10.39
N GLN A 416 28.54 -16.57 -11.59
CA GLN A 416 28.92 -15.17 -11.77
C GLN A 416 27.96 -14.25 -10.99
N SER A 417 28.44 -13.08 -10.60
CA SER A 417 27.62 -12.10 -9.88
C SER A 417 26.40 -11.70 -10.71
N GLY A 418 25.22 -11.72 -10.08
CA GLY A 418 23.94 -11.46 -10.75
C GLY A 418 23.32 -12.69 -11.40
N LYS A 419 23.93 -13.89 -11.27
CA LYS A 419 23.43 -15.17 -11.79
C LYS A 419 22.94 -16.13 -10.70
N GLU A 420 22.69 -15.63 -9.49
CA GLU A 420 22.36 -16.43 -8.30
C GLU A 420 21.07 -17.25 -8.50
N LYS A 421 20.15 -16.78 -9.36
CA LYS A 421 18.90 -17.47 -9.72
C LYS A 421 19.03 -18.47 -10.89
N TRP A 422 20.22 -18.76 -11.39
CA TRP A 422 20.39 -19.75 -12.47
C TRP A 422 19.79 -21.12 -12.13
N CYS A 423 19.96 -21.58 -10.89
CA CYS A 423 19.36 -22.85 -10.47
C CYS A 423 17.82 -22.83 -10.54
N ALA A 424 17.21 -21.65 -10.41
CA ALA A 424 15.77 -21.47 -10.42
C ALA A 424 15.16 -21.80 -11.78
N THR A 425 15.86 -21.44 -12.86
CA THR A 425 15.39 -21.68 -14.23
C THR A 425 15.23 -23.16 -14.55
N CYS A 426 16.08 -24.01 -13.96
CA CYS A 426 16.00 -25.45 -14.13
C CYS A 426 14.95 -26.11 -13.23
N HIS A 427 14.76 -25.58 -12.02
CA HIS A 427 13.99 -26.21 -10.94
C HIS A 427 12.61 -25.56 -10.71
N ASP A 428 12.00 -25.03 -11.77
CA ASP A 428 10.73 -24.31 -11.72
C ASP A 428 9.48 -25.17 -11.98
N GLU A 429 8.28 -24.57 -12.01
CA GLU A 429 7.03 -25.27 -12.35
C GLU A 429 6.99 -25.84 -13.77
N SER A 430 7.80 -25.28 -14.67
CA SER A 430 8.09 -25.84 -15.98
C SER A 430 9.56 -26.30 -15.94
N PRO A 431 9.85 -27.51 -15.43
CA PRO A 431 11.21 -27.91 -15.09
C PRO A 431 12.03 -28.32 -16.31
N SER A 432 13.35 -28.20 -16.17
CA SER A 432 14.27 -28.64 -17.21
C SER A 432 14.28 -30.16 -17.30
N VAL A 433 14.39 -30.67 -18.52
CA VAL A 433 14.47 -32.09 -18.81
C VAL A 433 15.80 -32.38 -19.49
N VAL A 434 16.73 -32.99 -18.78
CA VAL A 434 18.04 -33.37 -19.32
C VAL A 434 18.15 -34.89 -19.27
N GLU A 435 18.54 -35.51 -20.39
CA GLU A 435 18.60 -36.98 -20.52
C GLU A 435 17.29 -37.72 -20.15
N SER A 436 16.13 -37.10 -20.43
CA SER A 436 14.79 -37.59 -20.03
C SER A 436 14.50 -37.55 -18.52
N ILE A 437 15.35 -36.90 -17.74
CA ILE A 437 15.16 -36.67 -16.31
C ILE A 437 14.65 -35.25 -16.09
N SER A 438 13.45 -35.13 -15.54
CA SER A 438 12.88 -33.86 -15.14
C SER A 438 13.46 -33.40 -13.82
N ALA A 439 13.91 -32.16 -13.74
CA ALA A 439 14.26 -31.52 -12.49
C ALA A 439 13.04 -31.44 -11.55
N PRO A 440 13.21 -31.61 -10.23
CA PRO A 440 12.14 -31.37 -9.27
C PRO A 440 11.79 -29.88 -9.22
N ASN A 441 10.51 -29.57 -9.07
CA ASN A 441 10.04 -28.20 -8.86
C ASN A 441 10.36 -27.73 -7.43
N VAL A 442 11.51 -27.07 -7.28
CA VAL A 442 12.01 -26.47 -6.03
C VAL A 442 11.48 -25.05 -5.86
N ILE A 443 11.39 -24.30 -6.96
CA ILE A 443 11.02 -22.89 -6.97
C ILE A 443 9.54 -22.67 -6.65
N GLY A 444 8.71 -23.68 -6.92
CA GLY A 444 7.30 -23.72 -6.58
C GLY A 444 6.43 -23.23 -7.71
N ALA A 445 5.35 -22.52 -7.40
CA ALA A 445 4.50 -21.88 -8.40
C ALA A 445 4.27 -20.46 -7.93
N GLU A 446 5.12 -19.53 -8.37
CA GLU A 446 5.23 -18.19 -7.79
C GLU A 446 4.07 -17.24 -8.18
N GLU A 447 3.41 -17.56 -9.29
CA GLU A 447 2.25 -16.81 -9.82
C GLU A 447 0.89 -17.45 -9.45
N GLY A 448 0.90 -18.58 -8.73
CA GLY A 448 -0.33 -19.25 -8.31
C GLY A 448 -1.11 -18.46 -7.25
N SER A 449 -2.44 -18.49 -7.28
CA SER A 449 -3.25 -17.89 -6.22
C SER A 449 -3.38 -18.85 -5.04
N TYR A 450 -2.95 -18.41 -3.86
CA TYR A 450 -3.10 -19.14 -2.60
C TYR A 450 -3.76 -18.25 -1.55
N ILE A 451 -4.29 -18.86 -0.50
CA ILE A 451 -5.06 -18.14 0.52
C ILE A 451 -4.23 -17.10 1.28
N TYR A 452 -2.92 -17.30 1.38
CA TYR A 452 -1.96 -16.39 2.02
C TYR A 452 -1.21 -15.47 1.04
N GLY A 453 -1.66 -15.37 -0.22
CA GLY A 453 -1.05 -14.47 -1.22
C GLY A 453 -0.70 -15.15 -2.54
N SER A 454 0.16 -14.48 -3.31
CA SER A 454 0.62 -14.96 -4.61
C SER A 454 1.84 -15.86 -4.46
N GLY A 455 1.63 -17.12 -4.80
CA GLY A 455 2.65 -18.11 -5.03
C GLY A 455 3.10 -18.92 -3.82
N TRP A 456 3.92 -19.93 -4.09
CA TRP A 456 4.65 -20.68 -3.08
C TRP A 456 5.98 -21.16 -3.68
N GLY A 457 6.87 -21.64 -2.81
CA GLY A 457 8.18 -22.21 -3.13
C GLY A 457 9.35 -21.36 -2.67
N TYR A 458 10.54 -21.49 -3.28
CA TYR A 458 11.80 -21.10 -2.64
C TYR A 458 11.93 -19.61 -2.37
N TYR A 459 11.65 -18.77 -3.37
CA TYR A 459 11.74 -17.30 -3.24
C TYR A 459 10.42 -16.65 -2.76
N LYS A 460 9.37 -17.43 -2.47
CA LYS A 460 8.09 -16.95 -1.89
C LYS A 460 7.87 -17.37 -0.44
N THR A 461 8.00 -18.67 -0.17
CA THR A 461 7.65 -19.29 1.13
C THR A 461 8.82 -19.99 1.82
N GLY A 462 9.95 -20.16 1.13
CA GLY A 462 11.14 -20.87 1.61
C GLY A 462 12.26 -19.95 2.07
N HIS A 463 13.48 -20.51 2.16
CA HIS A 463 14.67 -19.76 2.64
C HIS A 463 15.18 -18.69 1.66
N GLY A 464 14.78 -18.72 0.38
CA GLY A 464 15.13 -17.71 -0.62
C GLY A 464 14.30 -16.43 -0.53
N LEU A 465 13.21 -16.40 0.25
CA LEU A 465 12.33 -15.23 0.36
C LEU A 465 13.11 -13.98 0.82
N PRO A 466 13.10 -12.87 0.05
CA PRO A 466 13.86 -11.66 0.34
C PRO A 466 13.69 -11.10 1.76
N ALA A 467 14.71 -10.38 2.24
CA ALA A 467 14.63 -9.64 3.50
C ALA A 467 13.61 -8.51 3.37
N GLY A 468 12.75 -8.36 4.38
CA GLY A 468 11.68 -7.34 4.41
C GLY A 468 10.33 -7.79 3.83
N GLU A 469 10.29 -8.93 3.14
CA GLU A 469 9.03 -9.53 2.68
C GLU A 469 8.33 -10.25 3.84
N THR A 470 7.08 -9.85 4.11
CA THR A 470 6.22 -10.46 5.13
C THR A 470 5.38 -11.56 4.50
N TYR A 471 5.84 -12.80 4.61
CA TYR A 471 5.08 -13.97 4.17
C TYR A 471 4.69 -14.82 5.38
N ALA A 472 3.44 -15.28 5.43
CA ALA A 472 2.91 -15.97 6.60
C ALA A 472 3.66 -17.28 6.95
N SER A 473 4.41 -17.87 5.99
CA SER A 473 5.27 -19.04 6.22
C SER A 473 6.57 -18.76 7.02
N LYS A 474 6.96 -17.49 7.21
CA LYS A 474 8.18 -17.10 7.96
C LYS A 474 8.02 -17.11 9.49
N GLY A 475 6.83 -17.42 10.01
CA GLY A 475 6.63 -17.62 11.44
C GLY A 475 6.83 -16.38 12.31
N GLY A 476 6.33 -15.21 11.93
CA GLY A 476 6.37 -14.00 12.76
C GLY A 476 6.13 -12.71 11.98
N ILE A 477 5.79 -11.62 12.67
CA ILE A 477 5.49 -10.30 12.08
C ILE A 477 6.72 -9.38 12.02
N GLU A 478 7.76 -9.60 12.83
CA GLU A 478 9.07 -9.11 12.41
C GLU A 478 9.62 -9.99 11.30
N SER A 479 10.41 -9.38 10.43
CA SER A 479 11.52 -10.08 9.80
C SER A 479 12.38 -10.69 10.91
N VAL A 480 11.99 -11.85 11.45
CA VAL A 480 12.95 -12.75 12.08
C VAL A 480 14.06 -12.82 11.04
N SER A 481 15.26 -12.46 11.47
CA SER A 481 16.42 -12.06 10.69
C SER A 481 17.00 -13.16 9.79
N GLY A 482 16.16 -14.04 9.24
CA GLY A 482 16.46 -14.89 8.11
C GLY A 482 16.85 -14.01 6.93
N ARG A 483 18.17 -13.86 6.76
CA ARG A 483 18.78 -13.38 5.54
C ARG A 483 18.21 -14.19 4.37
N PRO A 484 17.94 -13.59 3.19
CA PRO A 484 17.72 -14.39 1.99
C PRO A 484 18.94 -15.30 1.83
N ILE A 485 18.70 -16.61 1.91
CA ILE A 485 19.73 -17.63 1.72
C ILE A 485 19.63 -18.05 0.27
N GLU A 486 20.68 -17.80 -0.51
CA GLU A 486 20.76 -18.31 -1.88
C GLU A 486 21.13 -19.78 -1.90
N CYS A 487 20.84 -20.48 -3.00
CA CYS A 487 21.08 -21.93 -3.11
C CYS A 487 22.53 -22.30 -2.79
N GLY A 488 23.49 -21.46 -3.22
CA GLY A 488 24.91 -21.65 -2.99
C GLY A 488 25.34 -21.58 -1.53
N GLU A 489 24.55 -21.05 -0.60
CA GLU A 489 24.90 -21.05 0.83
C GLU A 489 24.69 -22.45 1.46
N CYS A 490 23.79 -23.26 0.90
CA CYS A 490 23.52 -24.62 1.37
C CYS A 490 24.12 -25.70 0.47
N HIS A 491 24.17 -25.45 -0.84
CA HIS A 491 24.59 -26.41 -1.84
C HIS A 491 26.00 -26.13 -2.36
N ASP A 492 26.76 -27.20 -2.57
CA ASP A 492 28.10 -27.19 -3.14
C ASP A 492 28.02 -27.12 -4.67
N LEU A 493 28.11 -25.90 -5.18
CA LEU A 493 28.04 -25.58 -6.61
C LEU A 493 29.22 -26.15 -7.41
N SER A 494 30.26 -26.66 -6.76
CA SER A 494 31.42 -27.26 -7.43
C SER A 494 31.19 -28.72 -7.86
N THR A 495 30.10 -29.33 -7.40
CA THR A 495 29.78 -30.74 -7.67
C THR A 495 28.98 -30.91 -8.97
N ALA A 496 29.14 -32.06 -9.63
CA ALA A 496 28.40 -32.39 -10.86
C ALA A 496 26.88 -32.39 -10.62
N HIS A 497 26.11 -31.57 -11.35
CA HIS A 497 24.65 -31.41 -11.11
C HIS A 497 23.78 -32.26 -12.04
N VAL A 498 24.22 -32.48 -13.29
CA VAL A 498 23.52 -33.28 -14.30
C VAL A 498 24.22 -34.64 -14.42
N ASP A 499 23.71 -35.65 -13.70
CA ASP A 499 24.30 -37.00 -13.61
C ASP A 499 23.41 -38.11 -14.20
N GLY A 500 22.32 -37.74 -14.88
CA GLY A 500 21.37 -38.66 -15.49
C GLY A 500 20.50 -39.43 -14.49
N LEU A 501 20.50 -39.06 -13.20
CA LEU A 501 19.72 -39.71 -12.16
C LEU A 501 18.64 -38.79 -11.60
N ALA A 502 17.37 -39.19 -11.68
CA ALA A 502 16.24 -38.45 -11.08
C ALA A 502 16.34 -38.33 -9.55
N ARG A 503 17.10 -39.25 -8.92
CA ARG A 503 17.36 -39.30 -7.48
C ARG A 503 18.78 -39.82 -7.27
N THR A 504 19.58 -39.02 -6.61
CA THR A 504 21.02 -39.25 -6.38
C THR A 504 21.30 -39.82 -4.99
N PHE A 505 20.30 -39.85 -4.12
CA PHE A 505 20.36 -40.48 -2.81
C PHE A 505 19.73 -41.89 -2.88
N ASP A 506 20.59 -42.91 -2.87
CA ASP A 506 20.23 -44.31 -2.61
C ASP A 506 21.29 -44.86 -1.64
N ASP A 507 20.93 -44.98 -0.36
CA ASP A 507 21.88 -45.42 0.66
C ASP A 507 22.06 -46.95 0.69
N VAL A 508 21.27 -47.72 -0.08
CA VAL A 508 21.22 -49.19 -0.07
C VAL A 508 21.16 -49.76 1.37
N ASN A 509 20.66 -48.99 2.34
CA ASN A 509 20.66 -49.26 3.78
C ASN A 509 22.02 -49.30 4.49
N SER A 510 23.05 -48.67 3.92
CA SER A 510 24.38 -48.52 4.52
C SER A 510 24.55 -47.11 5.06
N SER A 511 24.81 -46.97 6.36
CA SER A 511 24.94 -45.64 7.00
C SER A 511 26.29 -45.42 7.70
N ASP A 512 27.34 -46.08 7.22
CA ASP A 512 28.69 -45.98 7.79
C ASP A 512 29.68 -45.27 6.85
N THR A 513 29.19 -44.68 5.76
CA THR A 513 30.05 -43.95 4.80
C THR A 513 30.17 -42.49 5.20
N ASP A 514 31.40 -42.10 5.54
CA ASP A 514 31.91 -40.73 5.45
C ASP A 514 32.55 -40.60 4.05
N PRO A 515 32.05 -39.73 3.16
CA PRO A 515 30.98 -38.75 3.39
C PRO A 515 29.56 -39.33 3.32
N SER A 516 28.58 -38.68 3.95
CA SER A 516 27.19 -39.16 3.92
C SER A 516 26.63 -39.15 2.49
N MET A 517 25.94 -40.23 2.10
CA MET A 517 25.29 -40.32 0.77
C MET A 517 24.22 -39.24 0.60
N TYR A 518 23.60 -38.79 1.69
CA TYR A 518 22.61 -37.72 1.67
C TYR A 518 23.23 -36.38 1.30
N ARG A 519 24.36 -36.02 1.93
CA ARG A 519 25.14 -34.83 1.57
C ARG A 519 25.58 -34.89 0.12
N GLN A 520 26.09 -36.03 -0.35
CA GLN A 520 26.54 -36.18 -1.74
C GLN A 520 25.39 -36.09 -2.74
N GLY A 521 24.28 -36.78 -2.49
CA GLY A 521 23.13 -36.79 -3.39
C GLY A 521 22.48 -35.41 -3.52
N TYR A 522 22.25 -34.72 -2.39
CA TYR A 522 21.69 -33.37 -2.39
C TYR A 522 22.75 -32.27 -2.50
N ARG A 523 24.02 -32.65 -2.68
CA ARG A 523 25.15 -31.74 -2.90
C ARG A 523 25.25 -30.66 -1.82
N LEU A 524 25.20 -31.06 -0.56
CA LEU A 524 25.26 -30.10 0.56
C LEU A 524 26.71 -29.73 0.90
N LYS A 525 26.95 -28.47 1.23
CA LYS A 525 28.25 -27.95 1.68
C LYS A 525 28.69 -28.58 3.00
N LEU A 526 29.99 -28.74 3.18
CA LEU A 526 30.56 -29.04 4.50
C LEU A 526 30.56 -27.77 5.36
N VAL A 527 30.38 -27.95 6.68
CA VAL A 527 30.46 -26.85 7.66
C VAL A 527 31.73 -27.05 8.48
N ASP A 528 32.66 -26.10 8.42
CA ASP A 528 34.00 -26.20 9.03
C ASP A 528 34.77 -27.48 8.67
N GLY A 529 34.53 -28.02 7.46
CA GLY A 529 35.14 -29.26 6.98
C GLY A 529 34.51 -30.55 7.51
N GLU A 530 33.38 -30.46 8.23
CA GLU A 530 32.63 -31.60 8.76
C GLU A 530 31.26 -31.75 8.07
N GLU A 531 30.63 -32.91 8.27
CA GLU A 531 29.30 -33.20 7.72
C GLU A 531 28.26 -32.14 8.16
N PRO A 532 27.49 -31.57 7.22
CA PRO A 532 26.53 -30.50 7.52
C PRO A 532 25.38 -30.97 8.40
N MET A 533 24.98 -32.24 8.23
CA MET A 533 23.94 -32.90 8.99
C MET A 533 24.19 -34.40 8.99
N GLN A 534 23.84 -35.09 10.07
CA GLN A 534 23.98 -36.54 10.14
C GLN A 534 22.74 -37.25 9.57
N ILE A 535 22.77 -37.62 8.29
CA ILE A 535 21.68 -38.34 7.61
C ILE A 535 22.21 -39.56 6.83
N PRO A 536 21.67 -40.77 7.04
CA PRO A 536 20.66 -41.16 8.04
C PRO A 536 21.13 -41.07 9.49
N TRP A 537 20.25 -40.65 10.42
CA TRP A 537 20.56 -40.61 11.85
C TRP A 537 20.17 -41.93 12.53
N LYS A 538 21.14 -42.83 12.76
CA LYS A 538 20.89 -44.18 13.29
C LYS A 538 20.45 -44.22 14.77
N PRO A 539 19.75 -45.30 15.18
CA PRO A 539 19.59 -45.67 16.58
C PRO A 539 20.94 -45.83 17.30
N GLY A 540 21.11 -45.19 18.46
CA GLY A 540 22.34 -45.28 19.27
C GLY A 540 23.46 -44.30 18.90
N SER A 541 23.24 -43.40 17.94
CA SER A 541 24.12 -42.25 17.66
C SER A 541 24.17 -41.24 18.82
N GLN A 542 25.04 -40.23 18.71
CA GLN A 542 25.20 -39.12 19.68
C GLN A 542 23.84 -38.49 20.10
N PRO A 543 23.74 -37.88 21.30
CA PRO A 543 22.53 -37.21 21.76
C PRO A 543 22.06 -36.10 20.80
N ASN A 544 20.79 -35.71 20.91
CA ASN A 544 20.20 -34.62 20.11
C ASN A 544 20.84 -33.27 20.47
N GLU A 545 21.95 -32.98 19.82
CA GLU A 545 22.82 -31.82 20.06
C GLU A 545 22.90 -30.95 18.80
N PRO A 546 23.23 -29.65 18.92
CA PRO A 546 23.33 -28.72 17.79
C PRO A 546 24.24 -29.22 16.65
N ASP A 547 25.35 -29.89 17.00
CA ASP A 547 26.31 -30.46 16.05
C ASP A 547 25.74 -31.55 15.13
N THR A 548 24.53 -32.06 15.41
CA THR A 548 23.84 -33.01 14.52
C THR A 548 23.32 -32.34 13.25
N TYR A 549 23.11 -31.02 13.29
CA TYR A 549 22.46 -30.22 12.25
C TYR A 549 23.25 -28.92 11.97
N LYS A 550 24.57 -29.03 11.85
CA LYS A 550 25.51 -27.89 11.76
C LYS A 550 25.07 -26.83 10.76
N LEU A 551 24.69 -27.24 9.54
CA LEU A 551 24.24 -26.32 8.49
C LEU A 551 23.02 -25.50 8.92
N CYS A 552 22.07 -26.11 9.61
CA CYS A 552 20.91 -25.39 10.15
C CYS A 552 21.30 -24.53 11.35
N ALA A 553 22.22 -25.00 12.20
CA ALA A 553 22.66 -24.32 13.42
C ALA A 553 23.46 -23.04 13.16
N GLU A 554 24.00 -22.84 11.95
CA GLU A 554 24.64 -21.58 11.53
C GLU A 554 23.67 -20.40 11.52
N CYS A 555 22.38 -20.65 11.23
CA CYS A 555 21.36 -19.62 11.10
C CYS A 555 20.22 -19.73 12.13
N HIS A 556 19.99 -20.91 12.69
CA HIS A 556 18.88 -21.15 13.62
C HIS A 556 19.37 -21.37 15.05
N ASN A 557 18.68 -20.75 16.01
CA ASN A 557 18.78 -21.14 17.40
C ASN A 557 18.28 -22.58 17.55
N THR A 558 19.13 -23.49 18.01
CA THR A 558 18.79 -24.92 18.12
C THR A 558 18.08 -25.28 19.41
N ARG A 559 18.05 -24.37 20.40
CA ARG A 559 17.44 -24.59 21.72
C ARG A 559 15.96 -25.02 21.66
N PRO A 560 15.10 -24.44 20.79
CA PRO A 560 13.74 -24.93 20.54
C PRO A 560 13.60 -26.40 20.17
N PHE A 561 14.68 -27.07 19.73
CA PHE A 561 14.64 -28.47 19.29
C PHE A 561 15.44 -29.39 20.21
N THR A 562 16.42 -28.86 20.95
CA THR A 562 17.27 -29.62 21.89
C THR A 562 16.81 -29.48 23.34
N GLY A 563 16.00 -28.48 23.67
CA GLY A 563 15.43 -28.24 25.01
C GLY A 563 14.01 -28.78 25.18
N GLY A 564 13.68 -29.24 26.39
CA GLY A 564 12.38 -29.87 26.69
C GLY A 564 11.26 -28.92 27.13
N ALA A 565 11.53 -27.63 27.31
CA ALA A 565 10.61 -26.70 27.95
C ALA A 565 9.59 -26.12 26.96
N LYS A 566 8.34 -25.94 27.40
CA LYS A 566 7.21 -25.55 26.52
C LYS A 566 7.33 -24.15 25.94
N ASP A 567 8.00 -23.25 26.65
CA ASP A 567 8.27 -21.86 26.28
C ASP A 567 9.40 -21.72 25.24
N GLU A 568 10.07 -22.83 24.90
CA GLU A 568 11.14 -22.84 23.91
C GLU A 568 10.63 -23.05 22.48
N THR A 569 9.34 -23.33 22.24
CA THR A 569 8.82 -23.64 20.90
C THR A 569 7.36 -23.24 20.71
N ASN A 570 6.97 -22.97 19.46
CA ASN A 570 5.58 -22.82 19.01
C ASN A 570 4.89 -24.15 18.67
N PHE A 571 5.56 -25.30 18.85
CA PHE A 571 4.99 -26.63 18.62
C PHE A 571 4.87 -27.41 19.94
N ILE A 572 3.73 -27.29 20.61
CA ILE A 572 3.46 -27.80 21.97
C ILE A 572 2.39 -28.90 21.96
N SER A 573 2.41 -29.82 22.93
CA SER A 573 1.39 -30.87 23.10
C SER A 573 0.38 -30.55 24.19
N THR A 574 -0.93 -30.64 23.91
CA THR A 574 -2.01 -30.43 24.89
C THR A 574 -2.64 -31.71 25.46
N SER A 575 -2.24 -32.90 24.98
CA SER A 575 -2.80 -34.15 25.50
C SER A 575 -2.22 -34.50 26.89
N SER A 576 -3.01 -34.19 27.92
CA SER A 576 -2.95 -34.55 29.35
C SER A 576 -1.97 -33.83 30.29
N ASP A 577 -0.96 -33.09 29.82
CA ASP A 577 -0.12 -32.27 30.73
C ASP A 577 0.22 -30.84 30.29
N GLY A 578 -0.06 -30.43 29.05
CA GLY A 578 0.11 -29.03 28.59
C GLY A 578 1.49 -28.41 28.82
N THR A 579 2.55 -29.22 28.96
CA THR A 579 3.84 -28.76 29.55
C THR A 579 5.09 -29.11 28.75
N ARG A 580 5.00 -29.63 27.51
CA ARG A 580 6.18 -30.15 26.78
C ARG A 580 6.33 -29.66 25.35
N ASN A 581 7.59 -29.40 25.00
CA ASN A 581 8.07 -29.15 23.64
C ASN A 581 7.96 -30.42 22.76
N ARG A 582 7.19 -30.33 21.65
CA ARG A 582 7.01 -31.48 20.74
C ARG A 582 8.16 -31.69 19.78
N HIS A 583 8.87 -30.65 19.37
CA HIS A 583 10.09 -30.82 18.57
C HIS A 583 11.06 -31.73 19.33
N TYR A 584 11.39 -31.35 20.57
CA TYR A 584 12.26 -32.15 21.44
C TYR A 584 11.77 -33.59 21.61
N THR A 585 10.49 -33.78 21.87
CA THR A 585 9.90 -35.11 22.08
C THR A 585 10.10 -36.04 20.87
N HIS A 586 10.02 -35.53 19.65
CA HIS A 586 10.26 -36.32 18.43
C HIS A 586 11.75 -36.48 18.13
N MET A 587 12.58 -35.46 18.36
CA MET A 587 14.01 -35.52 18.07
C MET A 587 14.79 -36.47 19.01
N ILE A 588 14.31 -36.73 20.23
CA ILE A 588 14.94 -37.70 21.14
C ILE A 588 14.55 -39.17 20.88
N MET A 589 13.64 -39.44 19.94
CA MET A 589 13.21 -40.81 19.63
C MET A 589 14.38 -41.61 19.04
N ASN A 590 14.67 -42.78 19.62
CA ASN A 590 15.87 -43.57 19.31
C ASN A 590 15.62 -44.79 18.40
N SER A 591 14.55 -44.82 17.61
CA SER A 591 14.36 -45.88 16.60
C SER A 591 14.32 -45.29 15.20
N ALA A 592 14.68 -46.09 14.21
CA ALA A 592 14.57 -45.71 12.81
C ALA A 592 13.14 -46.01 12.33
N TRP A 593 12.36 -44.97 12.07
CA TRP A 593 10.98 -45.13 11.56
C TRP A 593 10.76 -44.48 10.19
N TRP A 594 11.78 -43.86 9.59
CA TRP A 594 11.60 -43.08 8.36
C TRP A 594 12.75 -43.25 7.38
N SER A 595 12.42 -43.05 6.11
CA SER A 595 13.42 -42.65 5.11
C SER A 595 13.56 -41.12 5.12
N PRO A 596 14.79 -40.57 5.08
CA PRO A 596 15.02 -39.12 4.99
C PRO A 596 14.38 -38.44 3.76
N ASP A 597 14.10 -39.20 2.70
CA ASP A 597 13.76 -38.72 1.35
C ASP A 597 12.38 -39.18 0.81
N TYR A 598 11.51 -39.75 1.66
CA TYR A 598 10.13 -40.14 1.29
C TYR A 598 10.06 -41.29 0.26
N GLU A 599 10.71 -42.44 0.53
CA GLU A 599 10.62 -43.61 -0.34
C GLU A 599 9.19 -44.16 -0.54
N VAL A 600 8.96 -44.69 -1.74
CA VAL A 600 7.72 -45.32 -2.21
C VAL A 600 7.62 -46.76 -1.66
N LEU A 601 6.40 -47.17 -1.29
CA LEU A 601 5.94 -48.55 -1.03
C LEU A 601 7.01 -49.67 -1.09
N GLY A 602 7.59 -49.99 0.07
CA GLY A 602 8.48 -51.16 0.23
C GLY A 602 9.86 -50.88 0.81
N GLY A 603 10.23 -49.59 0.96
CA GLY A 603 11.48 -49.15 1.58
C GLY A 603 11.60 -49.50 3.07
N VAL A 604 12.83 -49.64 3.56
CA VAL A 604 13.13 -49.86 4.98
C VAL A 604 13.38 -48.53 5.68
N ASN A 605 13.04 -48.46 6.97
CA ASN A 605 13.24 -47.26 7.78
C ASN A 605 14.72 -47.12 8.17
N THR A 606 15.41 -46.12 7.62
CA THR A 606 16.88 -45.96 7.75
C THR A 606 17.31 -44.88 8.76
N SER A 607 16.42 -43.94 9.14
CA SER A 607 16.75 -42.80 10.02
C SER A 607 15.76 -42.59 11.18
N ARG A 608 16.26 -42.00 12.27
CA ARG A 608 15.49 -41.29 13.33
C ARG A 608 14.84 -40.01 12.78
N PRO A 609 13.87 -39.39 13.50
CA PRO A 609 13.30 -38.10 13.11
C PRO A 609 14.40 -37.04 12.99
N ILE A 610 14.36 -36.27 11.91
CA ILE A 610 15.28 -35.15 11.67
C ILE A 610 14.50 -33.96 11.07
N CYS A 611 15.06 -32.75 11.14
CA CYS A 611 14.40 -31.52 10.67
C CYS A 611 13.82 -31.65 9.26
N VAL A 612 14.64 -32.14 8.31
CA VAL A 612 14.20 -32.29 6.91
C VAL A 612 13.07 -33.30 6.76
N THR A 613 12.91 -34.28 7.65
CA THR A 613 11.77 -35.21 7.60
C THR A 613 10.42 -34.50 7.72
N CYS A 614 10.37 -33.40 8.49
CA CYS A 614 9.14 -32.64 8.76
C CYS A 614 9.06 -31.32 7.99
N HIS A 615 10.20 -30.69 7.69
CA HIS A 615 10.27 -29.37 7.09
C HIS A 615 10.68 -29.42 5.62
N ASN A 616 10.14 -28.49 4.83
CA ASN A 616 10.63 -28.19 3.49
C ASN A 616 11.28 -26.80 3.50
N VAL A 617 12.61 -26.77 3.52
CA VAL A 617 13.39 -25.52 3.48
C VAL A 617 13.21 -24.77 2.16
N HIS A 618 12.76 -25.47 1.11
CA HIS A 618 12.51 -24.89 -0.20
C HIS A 618 11.14 -24.20 -0.30
N GLY A 619 10.36 -24.15 0.79
CA GLY A 619 9.03 -23.55 0.78
C GLY A 619 7.91 -24.59 0.74
N SER A 620 6.71 -24.15 1.06
CA SER A 620 5.56 -25.02 1.28
C SER A 620 4.30 -24.25 0.91
N THR A 621 3.27 -24.97 0.45
CA THR A 621 1.95 -24.38 0.31
C THR A 621 1.24 -24.16 1.66
N GLN A 622 1.91 -24.44 2.78
CA GLN A 622 1.38 -24.34 4.14
C GLN A 622 2.22 -23.36 4.98
N LEU A 623 1.62 -22.75 5.99
CA LEU A 623 2.21 -21.66 6.78
C LEU A 623 3.36 -22.04 7.74
N ALA A 624 3.73 -23.32 7.85
CA ALA A 624 4.71 -23.78 8.85
C ALA A 624 6.03 -24.32 8.25
N MET A 625 6.35 -23.98 7.00
CA MET A 625 7.47 -24.57 6.22
C MET A 625 7.53 -26.10 6.37
N VAL A 626 6.36 -26.74 6.35
CA VAL A 626 6.21 -28.18 6.52
C VAL A 626 6.31 -28.90 5.18
N ARG A 627 6.71 -30.17 5.23
CA ARG A 627 6.78 -31.06 4.07
C ARG A 627 5.36 -31.47 3.63
N ASP A 628 4.69 -30.61 2.86
CA ASP A 628 3.32 -30.74 2.36
C ASP A 628 3.15 -31.70 1.17
N GLY A 629 4.26 -32.23 0.64
CA GLY A 629 4.30 -33.22 -0.44
C GLY A 629 4.44 -32.66 -1.85
N LYS A 630 4.37 -31.33 -2.03
CA LYS A 630 4.45 -30.68 -3.35
C LYS A 630 5.79 -30.92 -4.06
N LEU A 631 6.91 -30.74 -3.34
CA LEU A 631 8.27 -30.84 -3.88
C LEU A 631 8.60 -32.20 -4.56
N ILE A 632 7.95 -33.28 -4.13
CA ILE A 632 8.28 -34.65 -4.56
C ILE A 632 7.10 -35.40 -5.19
N GLY A 633 5.99 -34.70 -5.48
CA GLY A 633 4.79 -35.29 -6.07
C GLY A 633 4.12 -36.35 -5.18
N GLN A 634 4.15 -36.17 -3.85
CA GLN A 634 3.58 -37.09 -2.87
C GLN A 634 2.48 -36.44 -2.02
N GLU A 635 1.64 -35.62 -2.66
CA GLU A 635 0.50 -34.97 -2.00
C GLU A 635 -0.66 -35.95 -1.71
N PRO A 636 -1.44 -35.73 -0.64
CA PRO A 636 -1.25 -34.70 0.38
C PRO A 636 -0.19 -35.09 1.42
N GLY A 637 0.69 -34.15 1.78
CA GLY A 637 1.66 -34.29 2.87
C GLY A 637 1.12 -33.77 4.22
N LEU A 638 1.98 -33.12 5.00
CA LEU A 638 1.60 -32.54 6.29
C LEU A 638 0.64 -31.36 6.13
N LYS A 639 -0.40 -31.29 6.97
CA LYS A 639 -1.40 -30.23 7.01
C LYS A 639 -1.52 -29.68 8.44
N VAL A 640 -0.85 -28.56 8.66
CA VAL A 640 -0.77 -27.83 9.94
C VAL A 640 -0.99 -26.36 9.66
N TRP A 641 -1.90 -25.75 10.42
CA TRP A 641 -2.23 -24.33 10.38
C TRP A 641 -2.02 -23.72 11.75
N TYR A 642 -1.89 -22.40 11.77
CA TYR A 642 -2.03 -21.61 12.98
C TYR A 642 -3.49 -21.24 13.17
N TYR A 643 -3.89 -20.96 14.41
CA TYR A 643 -5.25 -20.50 14.71
C TYR A 643 -5.25 -19.39 15.75
N ASN A 644 -6.34 -18.64 15.77
CA ASN A 644 -6.69 -17.61 16.73
C ASN A 644 -8.20 -17.73 17.10
N ASP A 645 -8.72 -16.78 17.87
CA ASP A 645 -10.12 -16.81 18.30
C ASP A 645 -11.14 -16.72 17.14
N ASP A 646 -10.76 -16.12 16.01
CA ASP A 646 -11.58 -16.07 14.79
C ASP A 646 -11.63 -17.41 14.04
N THR A 647 -10.71 -18.33 14.36
CA THR A 647 -10.60 -19.59 13.63
C THR A 647 -11.75 -20.53 13.93
N THR A 648 -12.63 -20.72 12.95
CA THR A 648 -13.74 -21.67 13.01
C THR A 648 -13.31 -23.04 12.50
N LEU A 649 -13.68 -24.09 13.24
CA LEU A 649 -13.50 -25.47 12.79
C LEU A 649 -14.83 -25.95 12.21
N VAL A 650 -14.91 -26.10 10.89
CA VAL A 650 -16.09 -26.70 10.27
C VAL A 650 -16.03 -28.21 10.50
N ASN A 651 -17.01 -28.81 11.21
CA ASN A 651 -17.03 -30.27 11.40
C ASN A 651 -18.44 -30.87 11.32
N GLU A 652 -18.61 -31.88 10.46
CA GLU A 652 -18.60 -33.30 10.84
C GLU A 652 -18.62 -34.16 9.56
N ALA A 653 -17.44 -34.72 9.22
CA ALA A 653 -17.19 -35.83 8.27
C ALA A 653 -16.41 -35.59 6.96
N ASN A 654 -15.94 -34.38 6.55
CA ASN A 654 -15.05 -34.29 5.37
C ASN A 654 -14.15 -33.04 5.21
N SER A 655 -12.92 -33.35 4.80
CA SER A 655 -11.92 -32.70 3.93
C SER A 655 -11.50 -31.23 3.92
N ASP A 656 -12.14 -30.25 4.56
CA ASP A 656 -11.74 -28.84 4.38
C ASP A 656 -10.87 -28.23 5.51
N PRO A 657 -10.01 -27.25 5.17
CA PRO A 657 -9.08 -26.56 6.08
C PRO A 657 -9.80 -25.58 7.05
N PRO A 658 -9.14 -25.08 8.12
CA PRO A 658 -9.73 -24.14 9.08
C PRO A 658 -9.95 -22.75 8.47
N ASP A 659 -10.97 -22.00 8.90
CA ASP A 659 -11.25 -20.64 8.38
C ASP A 659 -11.02 -19.59 9.49
N PRO A 660 -10.07 -18.64 9.34
CA PRO A 660 -9.20 -18.43 8.17
C PRO A 660 -7.98 -19.38 8.12
N GLU A 661 -7.55 -19.76 6.91
CA GLU A 661 -6.43 -20.70 6.70
C GLU A 661 -5.04 -20.03 6.79
N ASP A 662 -4.98 -18.71 6.73
CA ASP A 662 -3.78 -17.89 6.55
C ASP A 662 -3.34 -17.16 7.82
N THR A 663 -3.85 -17.56 8.99
CA THR A 663 -3.44 -17.00 10.30
C THR A 663 -1.91 -17.05 10.46
N PRO A 664 -1.17 -15.93 10.54
CA PRO A 664 0.27 -15.97 10.72
C PRO A 664 0.64 -16.38 12.15
N LEU A 665 1.86 -16.89 12.37
CA LEU A 665 2.30 -17.32 13.72
C LEU A 665 2.15 -16.21 14.78
N ALA A 666 2.38 -14.95 14.41
CA ALA A 666 2.25 -13.80 15.30
C ALA A 666 0.82 -13.47 15.70
N ALA A 667 -0.14 -13.87 14.87
CA ALA A 667 -1.56 -13.76 15.18
C ALA A 667 -2.10 -14.96 15.95
N SER A 668 -1.23 -15.94 16.28
CA SER A 668 -1.69 -17.27 16.62
C SER A 668 -1.61 -17.58 18.11
N ASP A 669 -2.72 -18.10 18.63
CA ASP A 669 -2.84 -18.63 19.99
C ASP A 669 -2.76 -20.16 20.03
N GLY A 670 -2.28 -20.79 18.94
CA GLY A 670 -2.31 -22.23 18.84
C GLY A 670 -2.10 -22.80 17.44
N SER A 671 -1.94 -24.12 17.33
CA SER A 671 -1.90 -24.79 16.03
C SER A 671 -3.10 -25.71 15.81
N VAL A 672 -3.53 -25.85 14.56
CA VAL A 672 -4.52 -26.81 14.11
C VAL A 672 -3.82 -27.83 13.23
N ARG A 673 -4.03 -29.12 13.48
CA ARG A 673 -3.51 -30.19 12.61
C ARG A 673 -4.60 -31.12 12.12
N ARG A 674 -4.38 -31.73 10.97
CA ARG A 674 -5.24 -32.78 10.41
C ARG A 674 -4.52 -34.12 10.29
N ALA A 675 -4.96 -35.11 11.03
CA ALA A 675 -4.39 -36.47 10.97
C ALA A 675 -4.75 -37.20 9.65
N TRP A 676 -4.00 -38.27 9.32
CA TRP A 676 -4.20 -39.15 8.16
C TRP A 676 -4.06 -38.55 6.75
N THR A 677 -3.48 -37.36 6.59
CA THR A 677 -3.18 -36.82 5.25
C THR A 677 -1.93 -37.45 4.65
N SER A 678 -0.86 -37.61 5.44
CA SER A 678 0.36 -38.32 5.01
C SER A 678 0.40 -39.76 5.52
N ARG A 679 0.64 -40.69 4.60
CA ARG A 679 0.76 -42.14 4.86
C ARG A 679 2.13 -42.57 5.41
N TYR A 680 3.16 -41.71 5.37
CA TYR A 680 4.57 -42.10 5.62
C TYR A 680 5.28 -41.36 6.76
N LEU A 681 4.64 -40.38 7.39
CA LEU A 681 5.22 -39.67 8.54
C LEU A 681 4.61 -40.05 9.91
N CYS A 682 3.90 -41.20 9.96
CA CYS A 682 3.15 -41.79 11.10
C CYS A 682 1.72 -41.25 11.36
N ASN A 683 0.76 -41.53 10.44
CA ASN A 683 -0.66 -41.10 10.49
C ASN A 683 -0.84 -39.62 10.81
N HIS A 684 0.12 -38.81 10.35
CA HIS A 684 0.27 -37.38 10.60
C HIS A 684 -0.23 -36.92 11.98
N CYS A 685 0.32 -37.59 13.01
CA CYS A 685 0.15 -37.31 14.44
C CYS A 685 -1.03 -38.02 15.16
N HIS A 686 -1.32 -39.24 14.68
CA HIS A 686 -1.84 -40.45 15.36
C HIS A 686 -3.34 -40.55 15.75
N SER A 687 -3.83 -41.79 15.81
CA SER A 687 -5.13 -42.33 15.33
C SER A 687 -6.48 -41.68 15.73
N ASN A 688 -6.89 -40.62 15.05
CA ASN A 688 -8.30 -40.24 14.81
C ASN A 688 -8.39 -39.36 13.54
N ASN A 689 -9.55 -39.21 12.91
CA ASN A 689 -9.71 -38.43 11.66
C ASN A 689 -10.13 -36.97 11.93
N ASN A 690 -9.84 -36.44 13.13
CA ASN A 690 -10.37 -35.16 13.57
C ASN A 690 -9.35 -34.04 13.36
N THR A 691 -9.86 -32.85 13.04
CA THR A 691 -9.11 -31.59 13.12
C THR A 691 -9.03 -31.19 14.59
N ILE A 692 -7.82 -31.03 15.13
CA ILE A 692 -7.59 -30.79 16.57
C ILE A 692 -6.86 -29.46 16.76
N LYS A 693 -7.43 -28.57 17.61
CA LYS A 693 -6.79 -27.35 18.13
C LYS A 693 -5.81 -27.68 19.26
N GLU A 694 -4.64 -27.05 19.23
CA GLU A 694 -3.61 -27.11 20.26
C GLU A 694 -3.23 -25.70 20.72
N PRO A 695 -3.91 -25.16 21.75
CA PRO A 695 -3.64 -23.82 22.28
C PRO A 695 -2.24 -23.68 22.89
N TRP A 696 -1.66 -22.49 22.75
CA TRP A 696 -0.49 -22.00 23.49
C TRP A 696 -0.54 -20.47 23.60
N SER A 697 0.09 -19.90 24.64
CA SER A 697 0.22 -18.44 24.75
C SER A 697 1.29 -17.95 23.77
N PRO A 698 1.05 -16.86 23.00
CA PRO A 698 2.02 -16.35 22.03
C PRO A 698 3.41 -16.18 22.64
N VAL A 699 4.43 -16.77 22.02
CA VAL A 699 5.83 -16.51 22.34
C VAL A 699 6.42 -15.82 21.11
N GLN A 700 6.55 -14.50 21.13
CA GLN A 700 7.32 -13.76 20.13
C GLN A 700 8.19 -12.70 20.81
N GLU A 701 9.50 -12.86 20.70
CA GLU A 701 10.54 -11.96 21.23
C GLU A 701 10.88 -10.92 20.15
N THR A 702 9.95 -10.02 19.84
CA THR A 702 10.09 -9.01 18.78
C THR A 702 9.44 -7.71 19.23
N SER A 703 10.16 -6.60 19.20
CA SER A 703 9.73 -5.30 19.76
C SER A 703 9.27 -4.41 18.60
N VAL A 704 7.95 -4.36 18.39
CA VAL A 704 7.32 -3.60 17.30
C VAL A 704 6.47 -2.50 17.90
N ALA A 705 6.65 -1.26 17.45
CA ALA A 705 5.84 -0.16 17.96
C ALA A 705 4.38 -0.30 17.51
N PRO A 706 3.40 -0.03 18.40
CA PRO A 706 1.99 -0.09 18.04
C PRO A 706 1.61 1.01 17.03
N THR A 707 0.46 0.82 16.39
CA THR A 707 -0.16 1.78 15.48
C THR A 707 -1.51 2.22 16.02
N LEU A 708 -1.79 3.51 15.86
CA LEU A 708 -3.11 4.09 16.07
C LEU A 708 -3.72 4.43 14.71
N GLU A 709 -4.96 4.01 14.51
CA GLU A 709 -5.76 4.33 13.34
C GLU A 709 -7.15 4.85 13.73
N TRP A 710 -7.82 5.52 12.81
CA TRP A 710 -9.22 5.86 12.97
C TRP A 710 -10.07 4.60 13.01
N SER A 711 -11.08 4.53 13.89
CA SER A 711 -11.85 3.29 14.09
C SER A 711 -12.65 2.87 12.84
N GLY A 712 -12.83 3.77 11.87
CA GLY A 712 -13.50 3.50 10.60
C GLY A 712 -15.03 3.43 10.71
N GLU A 713 -15.57 3.52 11.92
CA GLU A 713 -17.01 3.57 12.17
C GLU A 713 -17.60 4.90 11.67
N SER A 714 -18.90 4.89 11.33
CA SER A 714 -19.60 6.10 10.88
C SER A 714 -19.45 7.23 11.92
N GLY A 715 -18.94 8.38 11.46
CA GLY A 715 -18.63 9.53 12.32
C GLY A 715 -17.23 9.51 12.94
N PHE A 716 -16.40 8.49 12.70
CA PHE A 716 -15.03 8.41 13.25
C PHE A 716 -14.00 8.08 12.16
N THR A 717 -14.33 8.26 10.88
CA THR A 717 -13.47 7.84 9.75
C THR A 717 -12.33 8.81 9.44
N ALA A 718 -12.45 10.09 9.83
CA ALA A 718 -11.53 11.14 9.41
C ALA A 718 -10.58 11.61 10.53
N ASP A 719 -11.07 11.67 11.77
CA ASP A 719 -10.38 12.34 12.87
C ASP A 719 -10.65 11.70 14.25
N GLY A 720 -11.44 10.63 14.29
CA GLY A 720 -11.75 9.91 15.53
C GLY A 720 -12.55 10.72 16.56
N ALA A 721 -13.21 11.83 16.18
CA ALA A 721 -14.13 12.57 17.04
C ALA A 721 -15.54 12.60 16.45
N ASN A 722 -16.56 12.64 17.31
CA ASN A 722 -17.95 12.78 16.88
C ASN A 722 -18.80 13.45 17.99
N PRO A 723 -19.50 14.56 17.71
CA PRO A 723 -19.51 15.31 16.44
C PRO A 723 -18.22 16.11 16.21
N ASP A 724 -17.96 16.54 14.97
CA ASP A 724 -16.80 17.40 14.65
C ASP A 724 -17.00 18.86 15.12
N SER A 725 -18.28 19.24 15.28
CA SER A 725 -18.69 20.53 15.82
C SER A 725 -20.00 20.42 16.58
N GLY A 726 -20.13 21.19 17.65
CA GLY A 726 -21.33 21.25 18.47
C GLY A 726 -21.28 22.42 19.44
N PRO A 727 -22.42 22.85 20.01
CA PRO A 727 -22.43 23.91 21.01
C PRO A 727 -21.53 23.58 22.21
N SER A 728 -20.95 24.59 22.86
CA SER A 728 -20.18 24.36 24.08
C SER A 728 -21.04 23.71 25.17
N GLY A 729 -20.47 22.76 25.93
CA GLY A 729 -21.21 21.85 26.80
C GLY A 729 -21.77 20.60 26.11
N SER A 730 -21.56 20.42 24.80
CA SER A 730 -21.89 19.17 24.11
C SER A 730 -20.93 18.03 24.47
N SER A 731 -21.43 16.79 24.36
CA SER A 731 -20.60 15.60 24.48
C SER A 731 -19.96 15.22 23.15
N TYR A 732 -18.66 14.99 23.18
CA TYR A 732 -17.83 14.53 22.08
C TYR A 732 -17.31 13.14 22.41
N ALA A 733 -17.64 12.17 21.56
CA ALA A 733 -17.03 10.85 21.61
C ALA A 733 -15.71 10.89 20.84
N PHE A 734 -14.66 10.35 21.45
CA PHE A 734 -13.34 10.17 20.86
C PHE A 734 -13.06 8.68 20.75
N ARG A 735 -12.73 8.20 19.56
CA ARG A 735 -12.42 6.80 19.30
C ARG A 735 -11.15 6.64 18.50
N VAL A 736 -10.38 5.63 18.88
CA VAL A 736 -9.16 5.24 18.18
C VAL A 736 -9.04 3.73 18.20
N LYS A 737 -8.51 3.18 17.11
CA LYS A 737 -8.15 1.78 16.99
C LYS A 737 -6.66 1.63 17.31
N TYR A 738 -6.34 0.81 18.29
CA TYR A 738 -4.96 0.43 18.63
C TYR A 738 -4.67 -0.92 18.05
N ALA A 739 -3.66 -1.02 17.19
CA ALA A 739 -3.18 -2.28 16.67
C ALA A 739 -1.70 -2.48 16.99
N ASP A 740 -1.36 -3.66 17.49
CA ASP A 740 0.02 -4.08 17.70
C ASP A 740 0.34 -5.37 16.95
N LEU A 741 1.38 -5.27 16.14
CA LEU A 741 1.88 -6.31 15.24
C LEU A 741 2.51 -7.50 15.98
N ASN A 742 2.97 -7.36 17.23
CA ASN A 742 3.41 -8.48 18.05
C ASN A 742 2.34 -8.90 19.09
N ASN A 743 1.12 -8.36 18.98
CA ASN A 743 -0.01 -8.56 19.87
C ASN A 743 0.24 -8.10 21.32
N GLU A 744 1.14 -7.14 21.54
CA GLU A 744 1.37 -6.55 22.85
C GLU A 744 0.26 -5.57 23.23
N GLY A 745 -0.18 -5.70 24.48
CA GLY A 745 -1.14 -4.76 25.04
C GLY A 745 -0.53 -3.40 25.28
N PRO A 746 -1.36 -2.36 25.39
CA PRO A 746 -0.89 -1.07 25.84
C PRO A 746 -0.42 -1.14 27.31
N VAL A 747 0.56 -0.32 27.69
CA VAL A 747 1.12 -0.31 29.06
C VAL A 747 0.21 0.36 30.08
N ALA A 748 0.10 -0.24 31.28
CA ALA A 748 -0.63 0.32 32.42
C ALA A 748 0.28 1.19 33.32
N PRO A 749 -0.23 2.26 33.98
CA PRO A 749 -1.59 2.82 33.90
C PRO A 749 -1.72 3.89 32.78
N GLY A 750 -2.87 3.94 32.13
CA GLY A 750 -3.12 4.87 31.01
C GLY A 750 -2.90 4.25 29.63
N TYR A 751 -3.40 3.02 29.47
CA TYR A 751 -3.33 2.16 28.29
C TYR A 751 -3.33 2.93 26.96
N ILE A 752 -4.32 3.79 26.76
CA ILE A 752 -4.37 4.75 25.66
C ILE A 752 -4.85 6.07 26.22
N ASN A 753 -4.21 7.16 25.83
CA ASN A 753 -4.50 8.50 26.32
C ASN A 753 -5.00 9.40 25.19
N LEU A 754 -6.06 10.15 25.49
CA LEU A 754 -6.53 11.32 24.75
C LEU A 754 -5.96 12.55 25.43
N LEU A 755 -5.20 13.35 24.69
CA LEU A 755 -4.64 14.62 25.12
C LEU A 755 -5.53 15.72 24.56
N ILE A 756 -5.99 16.63 25.42
CA ILE A 756 -6.82 17.79 25.07
C ILE A 756 -6.00 19.06 25.28
N ASP A 757 -6.04 19.93 24.29
CA ASP A 757 -5.47 21.28 24.25
C ASP A 757 -6.63 22.27 24.10
N ALA A 758 -7.02 22.88 25.22
CA ALA A 758 -8.25 23.66 25.33
C ALA A 758 -8.08 25.10 24.82
N ASP A 759 -6.85 25.62 24.76
CA ASP A 759 -6.56 26.94 24.20
C ASP A 759 -5.95 26.89 22.77
N ASN A 760 -5.67 25.69 22.29
CA ASN A 760 -5.12 25.37 20.97
C ASN A 760 -3.74 26.00 20.73
N ASP A 761 -2.91 26.06 21.77
CA ASP A 761 -1.54 26.59 21.72
C ASP A 761 -0.48 25.54 21.29
N GLY A 762 -0.90 24.28 21.11
CA GLY A 762 -0.07 23.14 20.74
C GLY A 762 0.42 22.31 21.93
N VAL A 763 0.00 22.63 23.16
CA VAL A 763 0.35 21.94 24.40
C VAL A 763 -0.91 21.34 25.04
N ALA A 764 -0.82 20.09 25.51
CA ALA A 764 -1.96 19.46 26.17
C ALA A 764 -2.18 20.05 27.57
N ASP A 765 -3.41 20.52 27.82
CA ASP A 765 -3.90 20.96 29.13
C ASP A 765 -4.36 19.78 29.99
N ALA A 766 -4.90 18.74 29.36
CA ALA A 766 -5.47 17.59 30.05
C ALA A 766 -5.19 16.28 29.31
N THR A 767 -5.12 15.19 30.09
CA THR A 767 -4.92 13.83 29.59
C THR A 767 -5.98 12.91 30.17
N TYR A 768 -6.65 12.16 29.32
CA TYR A 768 -7.72 11.23 29.69
C TYR A 768 -7.41 9.84 29.18
N SER A 769 -7.54 8.84 30.04
CA SER A 769 -7.43 7.45 29.61
C SER A 769 -8.74 6.97 28.96
N LEU A 770 -8.61 6.29 27.82
CA LEU A 770 -9.70 5.65 27.11
C LEU A 770 -9.96 4.24 27.65
N GLU A 771 -11.18 3.77 27.45
CA GLU A 771 -11.62 2.41 27.82
C GLU A 771 -11.85 1.59 26.56
N GLY A 772 -11.48 0.30 26.58
CA GLY A 772 -11.76 -0.60 25.49
C GLY A 772 -13.27 -0.84 25.36
N ILE A 773 -13.81 -0.83 24.15
CA ILE A 773 -15.26 -1.02 23.93
C ILE A 773 -15.69 -2.46 24.27
N GLU A 774 -14.81 -3.45 24.03
CA GLU A 774 -15.11 -4.87 24.26
C GLU A 774 -14.23 -5.44 25.38
N ASP A 775 -14.85 -5.71 26.53
CA ASP A 775 -14.23 -6.37 27.68
C ASP A 775 -14.06 -7.87 27.42
N GLY A 776 -12.84 -8.27 27.06
CA GLY A 776 -12.48 -9.67 26.78
C GLY A 776 -11.64 -9.85 25.52
N ASP A 777 -11.66 -8.86 24.61
CA ASP A 777 -10.75 -8.81 23.49
C ASP A 777 -9.33 -8.52 23.99
N VAL A 778 -8.46 -9.52 23.92
CA VAL A 778 -7.03 -9.42 24.26
C VAL A 778 -6.15 -9.51 23.00
N ASN A 779 -6.77 -9.41 21.82
CA ASN A 779 -6.08 -9.41 20.54
C ASN A 779 -5.88 -7.98 20.06
N TYR A 780 -4.68 -7.47 20.25
CA TYR A 780 -4.25 -6.18 19.76
C TYR A 780 -3.82 -6.23 18.30
N LEU A 781 -3.66 -7.39 17.66
CA LEU A 781 -3.22 -7.45 16.25
C LEU A 781 -4.28 -6.97 15.25
N ASN A 782 -5.53 -7.43 15.38
CA ASN A 782 -6.63 -7.01 14.50
C ASN A 782 -7.10 -5.56 14.79
N GLY A 783 -6.59 -5.02 15.88
CA GLY A 783 -6.76 -3.69 16.41
C GLY A 783 -8.02 -3.53 17.24
N LYS A 784 -7.83 -3.18 18.50
CA LYS A 784 -8.88 -2.99 19.49
C LYS A 784 -9.32 -1.53 19.52
N ILE A 785 -10.64 -1.31 19.58
CA ILE A 785 -11.20 0.05 19.64
C ILE A 785 -11.30 0.52 21.09
N TYR A 786 -10.77 1.72 21.31
CA TYR A 786 -10.84 2.43 22.56
C TYR A 786 -11.69 3.68 22.39
N SER A 787 -12.46 4.02 23.43
CA SER A 787 -13.38 5.14 23.40
C SER A 787 -13.29 5.98 24.68
N LYS A 788 -13.50 7.29 24.54
CA LYS A 788 -13.80 8.19 25.65
C LYS A 788 -14.82 9.23 25.20
N THR A 789 -15.83 9.48 26.03
CA THR A 789 -16.74 10.59 25.80
C THR A 789 -16.41 11.71 26.79
N LEU A 790 -16.21 12.92 26.28
CA LEU A 790 -15.95 14.12 27.07
C LEU A 790 -17.01 15.17 26.79
N THR A 791 -17.44 15.89 27.82
CA THR A 791 -18.19 17.13 27.65
C THR A 791 -17.20 18.28 27.57
N LEU A 792 -17.18 19.00 26.46
CA LEU A 792 -16.21 20.08 26.23
C LEU A 792 -16.90 21.44 26.38
N THR A 793 -16.32 22.32 27.18
CA THR A 793 -16.80 23.69 27.39
C THR A 793 -15.76 24.69 26.89
N LYS A 794 -16.23 25.83 26.38
CA LYS A 794 -15.38 26.89 25.85
C LYS A 794 -14.61 27.58 26.98
N THR A 795 -13.29 27.44 27.04
CA THR A 795 -12.41 28.10 28.03
C THR A 795 -11.46 29.13 27.40
N GLY A 796 -11.87 29.73 26.28
CA GLY A 796 -11.13 30.78 25.58
C GLY A 796 -11.22 30.67 24.07
N SER A 797 -10.78 29.54 23.50
CA SER A 797 -10.86 29.24 22.06
C SER A 797 -12.15 28.51 21.70
N SER A 798 -12.68 28.77 20.49
CA SER A 798 -13.77 28.00 19.89
C SER A 798 -13.28 26.75 19.15
N SER A 799 -11.97 26.55 19.05
CA SER A 799 -11.34 25.36 18.48
C SER A 799 -10.54 24.67 19.57
N ILE A 800 -10.89 23.43 19.89
CA ILE A 800 -10.22 22.62 20.89
C ILE A 800 -9.33 21.59 20.18
N GLY A 801 -8.03 21.62 20.46
CA GLY A 801 -7.07 20.66 19.95
C GLY A 801 -7.14 19.33 20.69
N TYR A 802 -6.94 18.22 19.98
CA TYR A 802 -6.79 16.90 20.60
C TYR A 802 -5.88 15.97 19.80
N LYS A 803 -5.30 14.98 20.48
CA LYS A 803 -4.58 13.86 19.86
C LYS A 803 -4.57 12.62 20.74
N PHE A 804 -4.22 11.47 20.18
CA PHE A 804 -4.10 10.21 20.89
C PHE A 804 -2.64 9.84 21.11
N ALA A 805 -2.34 9.18 22.22
CA ALA A 805 -1.03 8.64 22.54
C ALA A 805 -1.16 7.30 23.25
N ALA A 806 -0.39 6.30 22.83
CA ALA A 806 -0.32 4.99 23.44
C ALA A 806 1.14 4.50 23.46
N ARG A 807 1.43 3.57 24.36
CA ARG A 807 2.68 2.81 24.39
C ARG A 807 2.38 1.35 24.61
N ASP A 808 3.14 0.47 23.97
CA ASP A 808 3.10 -0.96 24.25
C ASP A 808 3.75 -1.30 25.60
N GLU A 809 3.65 -2.57 26.03
CA GLU A 809 4.29 -3.10 27.24
C GLU A 809 5.83 -3.01 27.23
N THR A 810 6.47 -2.87 26.06
CA THR A 810 7.92 -2.67 25.94
C THR A 810 8.34 -1.19 26.07
N GLY A 811 7.37 -0.28 26.00
CA GLY A 811 7.50 1.16 26.17
C GLY A 811 7.71 1.95 24.88
N LEU A 812 7.48 1.36 23.70
CA LEU A 812 7.55 2.07 22.42
C LEU A 812 6.30 2.94 22.22
N ASP A 813 6.51 4.15 21.70
CA ASP A 813 5.41 5.08 21.39
C ASP A 813 4.66 4.64 20.12
N ALA A 814 3.33 4.64 20.19
CA ALA A 814 2.49 4.33 19.05
C ALA A 814 2.67 5.37 17.92
N THR A 815 2.49 4.93 16.68
CA THR A 815 2.56 5.78 15.47
C THR A 815 1.19 5.90 14.79
N GLY A 816 1.09 6.64 13.68
CA GLY A 816 -0.14 6.78 12.89
C GLY A 816 -0.77 8.18 12.95
N GLN A 817 -1.74 8.45 12.07
CA GLN A 817 -2.40 9.77 12.00
C GLN A 817 -2.99 10.28 13.33
N PRO A 818 -3.64 9.44 14.16
CA PRO A 818 -4.22 9.88 15.44
C PRO A 818 -3.22 10.45 16.45
N THR A 819 -1.92 10.26 16.23
CA THR A 819 -0.86 10.85 17.06
C THR A 819 -0.59 12.34 16.76
N ASN A 820 -1.15 12.87 15.68
CA ASN A 820 -1.07 14.29 15.32
C ASN A 820 -2.25 15.07 15.91
N TRP A 821 -2.06 16.38 16.10
CA TRP A 821 -3.12 17.28 16.54
C TRP A 821 -4.26 17.37 15.51
N SER A 822 -5.47 17.13 15.97
CA SER A 822 -6.76 17.36 15.30
C SER A 822 -7.58 18.36 16.12
N THR A 823 -8.71 18.84 15.60
CA THR A 823 -9.51 19.87 16.28
C THR A 823 -11.00 19.59 16.20
N VAL A 824 -11.72 19.82 17.29
CA VAL A 824 -13.19 19.94 17.28
C VAL A 824 -13.59 21.40 17.47
N THR A 825 -14.72 21.80 16.90
CA THR A 825 -15.19 23.19 16.95
C THR A 825 -16.37 23.34 17.93
N LEU A 826 -16.19 24.18 18.94
CA LEU A 826 -17.26 24.60 19.84
C LEU A 826 -18.02 25.79 19.25
N LEU A 827 -19.31 25.62 19.02
CA LEU A 827 -20.23 26.68 18.59
C LEU A 827 -20.74 27.46 19.80
N ASN A 828 -21.07 28.74 19.60
CA ASN A 828 -21.72 29.56 20.63
C ASN A 828 -23.12 29.02 20.95
N ASN A 829 -23.44 28.92 22.22
CA ASN A 829 -24.81 28.79 22.68
C ASN A 829 -25.48 30.16 22.64
N ALA A 830 -26.73 30.23 22.15
CA ALA A 830 -27.50 31.45 22.31
C ALA A 830 -27.93 31.59 23.78
N PRO A 831 -27.94 32.81 24.34
CA PRO A 831 -28.45 33.01 25.69
C PRO A 831 -29.95 32.73 25.76
N VAL A 832 -30.42 32.41 26.96
CA VAL A 832 -31.81 32.11 27.28
C VAL A 832 -32.30 33.12 28.32
N LEU A 833 -33.40 33.79 28.00
CA LEU A 833 -34.23 34.51 28.95
C LEU A 833 -35.30 33.58 29.50
N ALA A 834 -35.47 33.61 30.81
CA ALA A 834 -36.52 32.89 31.51
C ALA A 834 -37.18 33.79 32.57
N TRP A 835 -38.34 33.36 33.05
CA TRP A 835 -38.94 33.92 34.25
C TRP A 835 -38.06 33.65 35.46
N THR A 836 -38.13 34.50 36.48
CA THR A 836 -37.25 34.38 37.65
C THR A 836 -37.71 33.31 38.63
N ASP A 837 -38.92 32.75 38.43
CA ASP A 837 -39.64 31.89 39.36
C ASP A 837 -39.77 32.51 40.78
N GLU A 838 -39.54 33.82 40.90
CA GLU A 838 -39.86 34.58 42.10
C GLU A 838 -41.38 34.78 42.17
N GLU A 839 -41.90 34.84 43.38
CA GLU A 839 -43.32 35.16 43.64
C GLU A 839 -43.73 36.41 42.87
N ASP A 840 -44.83 36.31 42.12
CA ASP A 840 -45.40 37.31 41.19
C ASP A 840 -44.66 37.51 39.85
N TYR A 841 -43.67 36.68 39.51
CA TYR A 841 -42.91 36.80 38.26
C TYR A 841 -42.76 35.47 37.51
N GLU A 842 -43.50 34.44 37.90
CA GLU A 842 -43.33 33.07 37.41
C GLU A 842 -43.80 32.87 35.96
N SER A 843 -44.62 33.77 35.43
CA SER A 843 -45.31 33.56 34.15
C SER A 843 -45.14 34.65 33.11
N ASP A 844 -44.82 35.87 33.51
CA ASP A 844 -44.79 37.03 32.62
C ASP A 844 -43.72 38.08 33.00
N GLY A 845 -43.14 37.97 34.20
CA GLY A 845 -42.01 38.81 34.60
C GLY A 845 -42.39 40.28 34.82
N VAL A 846 -43.65 40.58 35.13
CA VAL A 846 -44.10 41.92 35.55
C VAL A 846 -44.91 41.83 36.84
N ASN A 847 -44.80 42.81 37.73
CA ASN A 847 -45.68 42.93 38.88
C ASN A 847 -45.91 44.41 39.24
N PRO A 848 -47.15 44.88 39.40
CA PRO A 848 -48.40 44.12 39.18
C PRO A 848 -48.75 43.97 37.70
N ASP A 849 -49.44 42.90 37.30
CA ASP A 849 -49.91 42.72 35.91
C ASP A 849 -50.97 43.75 35.50
N ARG A 850 -51.61 44.33 36.52
CA ARG A 850 -52.70 45.29 36.40
C ARG A 850 -52.63 46.34 37.49
N GLY A 851 -52.44 47.60 37.11
CA GLY A 851 -52.27 48.70 38.05
C GLY A 851 -52.99 49.98 37.63
N ALA A 852 -53.17 50.89 38.59
CA ALA A 852 -53.69 52.23 38.34
C ALA A 852 -52.80 53.07 37.40
N ASN A 853 -53.38 54.11 36.77
CA ASN A 853 -52.61 55.04 35.95
C ASN A 853 -51.55 55.76 36.78
N GLY A 854 -50.28 55.64 36.38
CA GLY A 854 -49.15 56.24 37.08
C GLY A 854 -48.59 55.39 38.22
N SER A 855 -49.02 54.12 38.34
CA SER A 855 -48.37 53.13 39.19
C SER A 855 -47.05 52.65 38.59
N ASP A 856 -46.18 52.14 39.46
CA ASP A 856 -44.93 51.49 39.07
C ASP A 856 -45.20 50.01 38.76
N PHE A 857 -44.66 49.55 37.63
CA PHE A 857 -44.66 48.16 37.18
C PHE A 857 -43.22 47.67 37.18
N THR A 858 -42.90 46.69 38.01
CA THR A 858 -41.55 46.14 38.05
C THR A 858 -41.44 45.03 37.03
N PHE A 859 -40.52 45.17 36.07
CA PHE A 859 -40.19 44.11 35.13
C PHE A 859 -38.96 43.35 35.62
N ARG A 860 -38.98 42.01 35.54
CA ARG A 860 -37.90 41.11 35.93
C ARG A 860 -37.70 40.00 34.92
N VAL A 861 -36.45 39.64 34.66
CA VAL A 861 -36.10 38.51 33.79
C VAL A 861 -34.79 37.87 34.24
N LEU A 862 -34.69 36.56 34.09
CA LEU A 862 -33.49 35.78 34.30
C LEU A 862 -32.74 35.62 32.98
N TYR A 863 -31.50 36.12 32.89
CA TYR A 863 -30.61 35.87 31.76
C TYR A 863 -29.64 34.74 32.10
N SER A 864 -29.56 33.72 31.26
CA SER A 864 -28.58 32.64 31.38
C SER A 864 -27.91 32.35 30.04
N ASP A 865 -26.62 32.04 30.07
CA ASP A 865 -25.84 31.70 28.88
C ASP A 865 -24.95 30.50 29.19
N ALA A 866 -25.08 29.41 28.44
CA ALA A 866 -24.35 28.17 28.73
C ALA A 866 -22.82 28.31 28.57
N ASP A 867 -22.36 29.31 27.83
CA ASP A 867 -20.94 29.63 27.66
C ASP A 867 -20.42 30.61 28.72
N GLY A 868 -21.30 31.07 29.62
CA GLY A 868 -20.99 32.05 30.66
C GLY A 868 -20.82 33.47 30.12
N GLU A 869 -21.24 33.72 28.88
CA GLU A 869 -21.12 35.01 28.24
C GLU A 869 -22.21 35.96 28.77
N CYS A 870 -21.79 37.02 29.45
CA CYS A 870 -22.71 38.05 29.90
C CYS A 870 -23.23 38.90 28.72
N PRO A 871 -24.36 39.62 28.92
CA PRO A 871 -24.90 40.46 27.87
C PRO A 871 -23.87 41.42 27.29
N ASP A 872 -24.00 41.73 25.99
CA ASP A 872 -23.13 42.70 25.32
C ASP A 872 -23.26 44.12 25.91
N THR A 873 -22.61 45.09 25.27
CA THR A 873 -22.63 46.48 25.74
C THR A 873 -24.00 47.15 25.68
N ASP A 874 -24.98 46.57 24.96
CA ASP A 874 -26.34 47.08 24.88
C ASP A 874 -27.22 46.54 26.02
N GLY A 875 -26.76 45.53 26.79
CA GLY A 875 -27.40 45.10 28.03
C GLY A 875 -28.66 44.24 27.87
N VAL A 876 -29.59 44.36 28.82
CA VAL A 876 -30.90 43.67 28.83
C VAL A 876 -31.98 44.74 28.91
N ASP A 877 -32.94 44.71 27.99
CA ASP A 877 -34.01 45.69 27.86
C ASP A 877 -35.39 45.04 27.99
N VAL A 878 -36.38 45.82 28.47
CA VAL A 878 -37.80 45.56 28.28
C VAL A 878 -38.38 46.64 27.38
N VAL A 879 -39.09 46.23 26.32
CA VAL A 879 -39.74 47.15 25.39
C VAL A 879 -41.24 47.16 25.71
N VAL A 880 -41.78 48.28 26.19
CA VAL A 880 -43.22 48.45 26.50
C VAL A 880 -43.84 49.44 25.52
N ASP A 881 -44.84 49.02 24.75
CA ASP A 881 -45.51 49.78 23.67
C ASP A 881 -44.51 50.52 22.75
N GLY A 882 -43.43 49.82 22.39
CA GLY A 882 -42.36 50.33 21.54
C GLY A 882 -41.32 51.24 22.21
N THR A 883 -41.42 51.48 23.52
CA THR A 883 -40.42 52.22 24.30
C THR A 883 -39.49 51.27 25.03
N SER A 884 -38.17 51.35 24.80
CA SER A 884 -37.17 50.52 25.48
C SER A 884 -36.80 51.09 26.85
N TYR A 885 -36.70 50.22 27.84
CA TYR A 885 -36.21 50.51 29.18
C TYR A 885 -35.09 49.53 29.52
N GLU A 886 -33.92 50.07 29.85
CA GLU A 886 -32.74 49.28 30.27
C GLU A 886 -32.96 48.70 31.67
N LEU A 887 -32.71 47.40 31.83
CA LEU A 887 -32.79 46.72 33.10
C LEU A 887 -31.45 46.72 33.82
N THR A 888 -31.52 46.83 35.14
CA THR A 888 -30.34 46.79 36.01
C THR A 888 -30.15 45.39 36.60
N GLN A 889 -28.89 44.99 36.73
CA GLN A 889 -28.53 43.71 37.37
C GLN A 889 -28.88 43.74 38.87
N ASN A 890 -29.63 42.73 39.33
CA ASN A 890 -30.12 42.62 40.70
C ASN A 890 -29.15 41.86 41.64
N ASP A 891 -28.41 40.89 41.11
CA ASP A 891 -27.59 39.95 41.89
C ASP A 891 -26.11 39.93 41.49
N GLY A 892 -25.27 39.20 42.23
CA GLY A 892 -23.88 38.92 41.85
C GLY A 892 -23.69 37.60 41.10
N ALA A 893 -24.77 36.97 40.62
CA ALA A 893 -24.76 35.63 40.06
C ALA A 893 -24.03 35.60 38.71
N SER A 894 -23.52 34.43 38.33
CA SER A 894 -22.82 34.25 37.06
C SER A 894 -23.83 34.18 35.90
N CYS A 895 -23.47 34.76 34.75
CA CYS A 895 -24.25 34.61 33.52
C CYS A 895 -24.37 33.13 33.10
N ALA A 896 -23.45 32.26 33.55
CA ALA A 896 -23.51 30.81 33.34
C ALA A 896 -24.67 30.11 34.09
N THR A 897 -25.05 30.61 35.26
CA THR A 897 -26.02 29.97 36.16
C THR A 897 -27.36 30.69 36.20
N GLY A 898 -27.50 31.77 35.43
CA GLY A 898 -28.62 32.69 35.54
C GLY A 898 -28.26 33.92 36.38
N ARG A 899 -28.60 35.10 35.86
CA ARG A 899 -28.45 36.41 36.47
C ARG A 899 -29.74 37.19 36.29
N ILE A 900 -30.26 37.76 37.39
CA ILE A 900 -31.52 38.50 37.35
C ILE A 900 -31.29 39.96 36.94
N TYR A 901 -32.11 40.43 36.01
CA TYR A 901 -32.22 41.81 35.57
C TYR A 901 -33.59 42.35 35.92
N TYR A 902 -33.68 43.60 36.41
CA TYR A 902 -34.95 44.23 36.77
C TYR A 902 -34.97 45.74 36.61
N GLN A 903 -36.19 46.28 36.45
CA GLN A 903 -36.44 47.71 36.45
C GLN A 903 -37.90 48.04 36.81
N PRO A 904 -38.14 48.88 37.84
CA PRO A 904 -39.44 49.54 38.02
C PRO A 904 -39.67 50.60 36.92
N VAL A 905 -40.83 50.54 36.27
CA VAL A 905 -41.24 51.44 35.18
C VAL A 905 -42.61 52.03 35.50
N THR A 906 -42.68 53.36 35.60
CA THR A 906 -43.96 54.07 35.80
C THR A 906 -44.70 54.18 34.47
N LEU A 907 -45.88 53.55 34.34
CA LEU A 907 -46.67 53.54 33.11
C LEU A 907 -47.87 54.52 33.21
N GLY A 908 -47.90 55.51 32.31
CA GLY A 908 -48.94 56.56 32.28
C GLY A 908 -49.95 56.44 31.14
N THR A 909 -49.74 55.47 30.23
CA THR A 909 -50.62 55.22 29.09
C THR A 909 -51.67 54.18 29.50
N THR A 910 -52.95 54.57 29.52
CA THR A 910 -54.04 53.66 29.92
C THR A 910 -54.38 52.67 28.80
N GLY A 911 -54.65 51.42 29.18
CA GLY A 911 -54.99 50.34 28.27
C GLY A 911 -54.10 49.12 28.46
N ASP A 912 -54.27 48.15 27.57
CA ASP A 912 -53.43 46.96 27.48
C ASP A 912 -52.19 47.33 26.66
N LEU A 913 -51.01 47.24 27.28
CA LEU A 913 -49.73 47.60 26.66
C LEU A 913 -48.92 46.33 26.39
N ASP A 914 -48.48 46.17 25.14
CA ASP A 914 -47.62 45.05 24.76
C ASP A 914 -46.19 45.26 25.28
N TYR A 915 -45.57 44.22 25.84
CA TYR A 915 -44.16 44.24 26.21
C TYR A 915 -43.40 42.96 25.86
N HIS A 916 -42.08 43.03 25.71
CA HIS A 916 -41.18 41.87 25.57
C HIS A 916 -39.76 42.23 25.98
N PHE A 917 -38.96 41.23 26.31
CA PHE A 917 -37.57 41.40 26.71
C PHE A 917 -36.59 41.17 25.55
N LEU A 918 -35.47 41.90 25.56
CA LEU A 918 -34.40 41.80 24.57
C LEU A 918 -33.04 41.70 25.27
N ALA A 919 -32.22 40.76 24.81
CA ALA A 919 -30.82 40.63 25.23
C ALA A 919 -29.98 40.00 24.11
N ARG A 920 -28.67 40.23 24.14
CA ARG A 920 -27.68 39.57 23.29
C ARG A 920 -26.46 39.16 24.09
N ASP A 921 -25.84 38.03 23.77
CA ASP A 921 -24.54 37.65 24.35
C ASP A 921 -23.42 38.56 23.83
N ALA A 922 -22.23 38.45 24.44
CA ALA A 922 -21.04 39.19 24.02
C ALA A 922 -20.58 38.90 22.58
N ALA A 923 -21.03 37.80 21.96
CA ALA A 923 -20.81 37.47 20.55
C ALA A 923 -21.87 38.08 19.61
N GLY A 924 -22.90 38.73 20.14
CA GLY A 924 -23.99 39.41 19.43
C GLY A 924 -25.20 38.52 19.10
N THR A 925 -25.23 37.27 19.59
CA THR A 925 -26.35 36.35 19.38
C THR A 925 -27.55 36.79 20.22
N ALA A 926 -28.73 36.87 19.61
CA ALA A 926 -29.95 37.25 20.32
C ALA A 926 -30.38 36.14 21.29
N ALA A 927 -30.85 36.56 22.47
CA ALA A 927 -31.41 35.64 23.44
C ALA A 927 -32.71 35.01 22.93
N THR A 928 -32.99 33.82 23.45
CA THR A 928 -34.18 33.02 23.17
C THR A 928 -34.99 32.81 24.46
N GLY A 929 -36.16 32.19 24.37
CA GLY A 929 -37.02 31.89 25.52
C GLY A 929 -38.31 32.70 25.52
N GLU A 930 -39.29 32.24 26.31
CA GLU A 930 -40.63 32.85 26.38
C GLU A 930 -40.63 34.37 26.61
N PRO A 931 -39.78 34.96 27.49
CA PRO A 931 -39.76 36.40 27.72
C PRO A 931 -39.48 37.26 26.47
N THR A 932 -38.93 36.68 25.41
CA THR A 932 -38.70 37.39 24.13
C THR A 932 -39.97 37.57 23.30
N SER A 933 -41.05 36.85 23.63
CA SER A 933 -42.36 36.97 23.00
C SER A 933 -43.16 38.16 23.57
N PRO A 934 -44.13 38.72 22.80
CA PRO A 934 -45.03 39.76 23.31
C PRO A 934 -45.94 39.25 24.45
N HIS A 935 -45.98 40.02 25.54
CA HIS A 935 -46.85 39.88 26.72
C HIS A 935 -47.65 41.17 26.91
N THR A 936 -48.62 41.17 27.83
CA THR A 936 -49.51 42.32 28.03
C THR A 936 -49.53 42.74 29.49
N VAL A 937 -49.35 44.05 29.74
CA VAL A 937 -49.55 44.68 31.05
C VAL A 937 -50.71 45.66 30.98
N THR A 938 -51.60 45.67 31.98
CA THR A 938 -52.84 46.46 31.94
C THR A 938 -52.76 47.71 32.83
N VAL A 939 -52.90 48.90 32.25
CA VAL A 939 -52.94 50.16 32.99
C VAL A 939 -54.36 50.71 33.03
N LEU A 940 -54.94 50.80 34.23
CA LEU A 940 -56.31 51.22 34.47
C LEU A 940 -56.49 52.73 34.36
N GLY A 941 -57.70 53.19 34.00
CA GLY A 941 -58.06 54.61 34.00
C GLY A 941 -58.35 55.21 35.38
N THR A 942 -58.26 54.42 36.44
CA THR A 942 -58.56 54.80 37.84
C THR A 942 -57.30 54.91 38.68
N SER A 943 -57.41 55.52 39.87
CA SER A 943 -56.31 55.67 40.84
C SER A 943 -56.30 54.62 41.97
N ASN A 944 -57.34 53.76 42.05
CA ASN A 944 -57.48 52.68 43.02
C ASN A 944 -56.97 51.38 42.39
N ASN A 945 -56.14 50.61 43.10
CA ASN A 945 -55.67 49.31 42.62
C ASN A 945 -56.71 48.25 42.98
N PRO A 946 -57.23 47.46 42.02
CA PRO A 946 -58.19 46.39 42.35
C PRO A 946 -57.50 45.30 43.17
N PRO A 947 -58.24 44.58 44.03
CA PRO A 947 -57.72 43.40 44.70
C PRO A 947 -57.54 42.22 43.75
N SER A 948 -56.72 41.25 44.11
CA SER A 948 -56.55 39.96 43.43
C SER A 948 -57.05 38.80 44.28
N LEU A 949 -57.47 37.73 43.62
CA LEU A 949 -57.73 36.43 44.21
C LEU A 949 -56.70 35.43 43.69
N ALA A 950 -56.14 34.62 44.59
CA ALA A 950 -55.19 33.57 44.27
C ALA A 950 -55.58 32.23 44.92
N TRP A 951 -55.05 31.13 44.37
CA TRP A 951 -55.28 29.80 44.92
C TRP A 951 -54.57 29.62 46.25
N ALA A 952 -55.28 29.11 47.25
CA ALA A 952 -54.67 28.79 48.53
C ALA A 952 -53.89 27.45 48.44
N PRO A 953 -52.58 27.42 48.71
CA PRO A 953 -51.78 26.19 48.60
C PRO A 953 -52.02 25.22 49.78
N ASP A 954 -52.30 23.94 49.49
CA ASP A 954 -52.40 22.84 50.47
C ASP A 954 -52.26 21.47 49.77
N THR A 955 -51.72 20.44 50.45
CA THR A 955 -51.31 19.14 49.86
C THR A 955 -52.45 18.21 49.40
N CYS A 956 -53.71 18.67 49.47
CA CYS A 956 -54.88 18.02 48.87
C CYS A 956 -55.87 19.05 48.29
N ARG A 957 -55.42 20.29 48.04
CA ARG A 957 -56.27 21.37 47.56
C ARG A 957 -55.85 21.75 46.15
N ALA A 958 -56.57 21.21 45.18
CA ALA A 958 -56.41 21.60 43.78
C ALA A 958 -57.38 22.74 43.47
N GLU A 959 -56.89 23.81 42.82
CA GLU A 959 -57.68 24.99 42.44
C GLU A 959 -58.64 25.48 43.55
N GLY A 960 -58.14 25.53 44.78
CA GLY A 960 -58.90 26.01 45.94
C GLY A 960 -59.94 25.04 46.53
N VAL A 961 -60.16 23.85 45.97
CA VAL A 961 -61.12 22.86 46.53
C VAL A 961 -60.43 21.61 47.09
N LYS A 962 -60.92 21.12 48.24
CA LYS A 962 -60.46 19.90 48.89
C LYS A 962 -61.63 19.00 49.34
N PRO A 963 -61.70 17.73 48.90
CA PRO A 963 -60.99 17.17 47.74
C PRO A 963 -61.64 17.62 46.41
N ALA A 964 -60.94 17.52 45.28
CA ALA A 964 -61.52 17.80 43.95
C ALA A 964 -62.38 16.65 43.40
N TYR A 965 -62.23 15.44 43.95
CA TYR A 965 -62.99 14.23 43.59
C TYR A 965 -63.48 13.55 44.88
N GLY A 966 -64.79 13.31 44.99
CA GLY A 966 -65.36 12.82 46.24
C GLY A 966 -66.65 12.01 46.08
N ALA A 967 -67.11 11.44 47.18
CA ALA A 967 -68.31 10.60 47.20
C ALA A 967 -69.54 11.47 47.50
N ILE A 968 -70.70 11.06 46.99
CA ILE A 968 -71.97 11.71 47.31
C ILE A 968 -72.18 11.92 48.82
N GLY A 969 -72.51 13.15 49.18
CA GLY A 969 -72.71 13.62 50.55
C GLY A 969 -71.45 13.64 51.40
N ALA A 970 -70.25 13.64 50.81
CA ALA A 970 -69.02 14.03 51.49
C ALA A 970 -68.87 15.57 51.52
N ASP A 971 -68.06 16.07 52.44
CA ASP A 971 -67.78 17.49 52.60
C ASP A 971 -66.68 17.92 51.62
N PHE A 972 -66.88 19.08 51.00
CA PHE A 972 -65.95 19.76 50.09
C PHE A 972 -65.64 21.14 50.66
N GLU A 973 -64.35 21.44 50.82
CA GLU A 973 -63.85 22.71 51.38
C GLU A 973 -63.23 23.57 50.28
N PHE A 974 -63.78 24.76 50.09
CA PHE A 974 -63.35 25.78 49.14
C PHE A 974 -62.56 26.86 49.88
N VAL A 975 -61.35 27.19 49.44
CA VAL A 975 -60.48 28.21 50.05
C VAL A 975 -59.84 29.07 48.96
N VAL A 976 -59.80 30.38 49.19
CA VAL A 976 -59.18 31.37 48.30
C VAL A 976 -58.37 32.39 49.11
N GLN A 977 -57.29 32.89 48.54
CA GLN A 977 -56.52 34.00 49.09
C GLN A 977 -56.96 35.31 48.44
N TYR A 978 -57.19 36.35 49.25
CA TYR A 978 -57.54 37.71 48.82
C TYR A 978 -56.38 38.66 49.12
N THR A 979 -55.91 39.40 48.12
CA THR A 979 -54.84 40.40 48.27
C THR A 979 -55.29 41.75 47.73
N ASP A 980 -55.07 42.83 48.46
CA ASP A 980 -55.40 44.20 48.08
C ASP A 980 -54.13 45.07 48.16
N PRO A 981 -53.58 45.54 47.02
CA PRO A 981 -52.35 46.33 46.99
C PRO A 981 -52.44 47.66 47.76
N ASP A 982 -53.64 48.17 47.99
CA ASP A 982 -53.87 49.39 48.76
C ASP A 982 -53.99 49.09 50.28
N GLY A 983 -53.87 47.81 50.68
CA GLY A 983 -53.96 47.31 52.06
C GLY A 983 -55.37 47.28 52.62
N GLY A 984 -56.39 47.45 51.77
CA GLY A 984 -57.80 47.51 52.17
C GLY A 984 -58.41 46.12 52.37
N CYS A 985 -58.63 45.71 53.62
CA CYS A 985 -59.42 44.51 53.88
C CYS A 985 -60.93 44.77 53.67
N PRO A 986 -61.66 43.85 53.02
CA PRO A 986 -63.08 44.07 52.76
C PRO A 986 -63.90 44.17 54.05
N ALA A 987 -64.62 45.28 54.25
CA ALA A 987 -65.39 45.49 55.49
C ALA A 987 -66.74 44.75 55.51
N ALA A 988 -67.21 44.27 54.36
CA ALA A 988 -68.52 43.65 54.19
C ALA A 988 -68.44 42.10 54.24
N ALA A 989 -69.35 41.46 54.99
CA ALA A 989 -69.38 40.01 55.17
C ALA A 989 -69.77 39.21 53.90
N ASP A 990 -70.09 39.90 52.81
CA ASP A 990 -70.40 39.37 51.47
C ASP A 990 -69.33 39.73 50.43
N ALA A 991 -68.19 40.28 50.85
CA ALA A 991 -67.16 40.74 49.93
C ALA A 991 -66.23 39.63 49.39
N VAL A 992 -66.21 38.43 49.97
CA VAL A 992 -65.52 37.25 49.40
C VAL A 992 -66.51 36.08 49.34
N GLN A 993 -66.73 35.55 48.14
CA GLN A 993 -67.79 34.59 47.86
C GLN A 993 -67.29 33.44 46.98
N VAL A 994 -67.94 32.29 47.10
CA VAL A 994 -67.81 31.15 46.18
C VAL A 994 -69.17 30.87 45.53
N THR A 995 -69.18 30.65 44.22
CA THR A 995 -70.37 30.27 43.46
C THR A 995 -70.21 28.87 42.93
N ILE A 996 -71.10 27.94 43.30
CA ILE A 996 -71.09 26.53 42.87
C ILE A 996 -72.36 26.26 42.06
N ASP A 997 -72.22 25.91 40.77
CA ASP A 997 -73.32 25.74 39.80
C ASP A 997 -74.38 26.88 39.83
N GLY A 998 -73.90 28.11 39.98
CA GLY A 998 -74.73 29.31 40.04
C GLY A 998 -75.33 29.62 41.42
N SER A 999 -75.06 28.81 42.45
CA SER A 999 -75.43 29.09 43.84
C SER A 999 -74.28 29.76 44.58
N THR A 1000 -74.42 31.04 44.92
CA THR A 1000 -73.40 31.84 45.61
C THR A 1000 -73.53 31.75 47.13
N SER A 1001 -72.40 31.56 47.82
CA SER A 1001 -72.28 31.54 49.28
C SER A 1001 -71.14 32.44 49.75
N ASN A 1002 -71.34 33.11 50.89
CA ASN A 1002 -70.30 33.92 51.52
C ASN A 1002 -69.28 33.01 52.20
N MET A 1003 -68.01 33.38 52.06
CA MET A 1003 -66.90 32.69 52.72
C MET A 1003 -66.58 33.34 54.06
N VAL A 1004 -65.92 32.60 54.94
CA VAL A 1004 -65.49 33.08 56.26
C VAL A 1004 -63.98 33.15 56.32
N GLU A 1005 -63.45 34.12 57.05
CA GLU A 1005 -62.01 34.27 57.27
C GLU A 1005 -61.44 33.04 57.99
N VAL A 1006 -60.31 32.52 57.49
CA VAL A 1006 -59.60 31.41 58.14
C VAL A 1006 -58.94 31.86 59.44
N ASP A 1007 -58.31 33.04 59.43
CA ASP A 1007 -57.78 33.71 60.62
C ASP A 1007 -58.36 35.13 60.77
N SER A 1008 -59.26 35.30 61.75
CA SER A 1008 -59.84 36.62 62.07
C SER A 1008 -58.86 37.61 62.72
N GLY A 1009 -57.67 37.15 63.13
CA GLY A 1009 -56.60 37.98 63.68
C GLY A 1009 -55.76 38.66 62.60
N ASP A 1010 -55.81 38.15 61.38
CA ASP A 1010 -55.15 38.72 60.22
C ASP A 1010 -55.91 39.96 59.73
N ASN A 1011 -55.24 41.12 59.71
CA ASN A 1011 -55.83 42.41 59.31
C ASN A 1011 -55.00 43.11 58.23
N ASP A 1012 -53.98 42.43 57.72
CA ASP A 1012 -53.23 42.90 56.57
C ASP A 1012 -53.79 42.16 55.36
N CYS A 1013 -54.27 42.92 54.37
CA CYS A 1013 -54.72 42.33 53.12
C CYS A 1013 -53.72 42.60 52.00
N SER A 1014 -52.61 43.27 52.28
CA SER A 1014 -51.53 43.48 51.30
C SER A 1014 -50.59 42.28 51.16
N ASP A 1015 -50.55 41.39 52.16
CA ASP A 1015 -49.78 40.13 52.17
C ASP A 1015 -50.65 38.88 51.91
N GLY A 1016 -51.95 39.08 51.68
CA GLY A 1016 -52.90 38.06 51.24
C GLY A 1016 -53.55 37.28 52.37
N LYS A 1017 -54.88 37.42 52.50
CA LYS A 1017 -55.70 36.83 53.56
C LYS A 1017 -56.56 35.66 53.07
N LEU A 1018 -56.63 34.56 53.83
CA LEU A 1018 -57.38 33.35 53.44
C LEU A 1018 -58.85 33.35 53.89
N TYR A 1019 -59.73 32.89 52.98
CA TYR A 1019 -61.17 32.71 53.20
C TYR A 1019 -61.58 31.27 52.87
N THR A 1020 -62.48 30.66 53.65
CA THR A 1020 -62.96 29.27 53.51
C THR A 1020 -64.49 29.12 53.47
N TYR A 1021 -64.99 28.08 52.80
CA TYR A 1021 -66.37 27.63 52.81
C TYR A 1021 -66.45 26.11 52.63
N THR A 1022 -67.13 25.40 53.55
CA THR A 1022 -67.31 23.93 53.48
C THR A 1022 -68.77 23.57 53.24
N THR A 1023 -69.04 22.67 52.29
CA THR A 1023 -70.40 22.18 52.01
C THR A 1023 -70.41 20.73 51.54
N ALA A 1024 -71.53 20.02 51.76
CA ALA A 1024 -71.72 18.66 51.28
C ALA A 1024 -72.51 18.64 49.96
N LEU A 1025 -71.94 18.01 48.92
CA LEU A 1025 -72.59 17.90 47.62
C LEU A 1025 -73.44 16.61 47.56
N SER A 1026 -74.75 16.76 47.35
CA SER A 1026 -75.74 15.69 47.59
C SER A 1026 -76.27 14.99 46.34
N SER A 1027 -75.64 15.23 45.18
CA SER A 1027 -75.93 14.52 43.93
C SER A 1027 -74.64 14.14 43.21
N VAL A 1028 -74.68 13.03 42.46
CA VAL A 1028 -73.59 12.59 41.58
C VAL A 1028 -73.52 13.49 40.35
N GLY A 1029 -72.32 13.88 39.94
CA GLY A 1029 -72.06 14.70 38.77
C GLY A 1029 -70.86 15.64 38.94
N THR A 1030 -70.62 16.42 37.89
CA THR A 1030 -69.61 17.49 37.86
C THR A 1030 -70.28 18.82 38.23
N PHE A 1031 -69.68 19.55 39.17
CA PHE A 1031 -70.14 20.87 39.60
C PHE A 1031 -69.07 21.91 39.30
N TYR A 1032 -69.44 23.02 38.70
CA TYR A 1032 -68.50 24.10 38.38
C TYR A 1032 -68.50 25.17 39.47
N TYR A 1033 -67.33 25.72 39.79
CA TYR A 1033 -67.22 26.79 40.75
C TYR A 1033 -66.32 27.94 40.31
N ASN A 1034 -66.50 29.09 40.96
CA ASN A 1034 -65.63 30.27 40.87
C ASN A 1034 -65.74 31.09 42.16
N PHE A 1035 -64.76 31.95 42.38
CA PHE A 1035 -64.69 32.88 43.49
C PHE A 1035 -64.91 34.31 43.00
N SER A 1036 -65.40 35.18 43.87
CA SER A 1036 -65.54 36.60 43.55
C SER A 1036 -65.30 37.43 44.78
N ALA A 1037 -64.65 38.58 44.60
CA ALA A 1037 -64.50 39.57 45.65
C ALA A 1037 -64.61 41.02 45.15
N THR A 1038 -64.84 41.95 46.07
CA THR A 1038 -64.89 43.39 45.78
C THR A 1038 -64.31 44.16 46.96
N ASP A 1039 -63.42 45.12 46.70
CA ASP A 1039 -62.86 45.99 47.72
C ASP A 1039 -63.86 47.07 48.19
N ASP A 1040 -63.49 47.84 49.21
CA ASP A 1040 -64.28 48.97 49.70
C ASP A 1040 -64.32 50.16 48.71
N GLY A 1041 -63.40 50.18 47.73
CA GLY A 1041 -63.35 51.13 46.60
C GLY A 1041 -64.35 50.80 45.47
N GLY A 1042 -64.99 49.63 45.53
CA GLY A 1042 -65.93 49.13 44.52
C GLY A 1042 -65.26 48.47 43.30
N ALA A 1043 -63.95 48.21 43.36
CA ALA A 1043 -63.23 47.47 42.34
C ALA A 1043 -63.41 45.96 42.55
N ALA A 1044 -63.83 45.27 41.48
CA ALA A 1044 -63.96 43.82 41.49
C ALA A 1044 -62.57 43.18 41.48
N ALA A 1045 -62.42 42.10 42.26
CA ALA A 1045 -61.19 41.34 42.28
C ALA A 1045 -60.94 40.65 40.94
N PHE A 1046 -59.67 40.47 40.60
CA PHE A 1046 -59.21 39.73 39.42
C PHE A 1046 -58.36 38.53 39.83
N GLY A 1047 -57.92 37.72 38.87
CA GLY A 1047 -57.11 36.52 39.11
C GLY A 1047 -57.84 35.23 38.73
N GLU A 1048 -57.07 34.16 38.55
CA GLU A 1048 -57.55 32.85 38.10
C GLU A 1048 -58.81 32.35 38.84
N PRO A 1049 -58.91 32.45 40.19
CA PRO A 1049 -60.10 31.99 40.91
C PRO A 1049 -61.42 32.63 40.49
N THR A 1050 -61.37 33.78 39.79
CA THR A 1050 -62.57 34.47 39.29
C THR A 1050 -63.15 33.90 38.00
N ALA A 1051 -62.45 32.96 37.33
CA ALA A 1051 -62.89 32.42 36.05
C ALA A 1051 -64.17 31.56 36.18
N VAL A 1052 -65.22 31.98 35.50
CA VAL A 1052 -66.53 31.30 35.55
C VAL A 1052 -66.51 30.03 34.69
N SER A 1053 -67.13 28.96 35.19
CA SER A 1053 -67.32 27.69 34.47
C SER A 1053 -66.03 27.00 34.02
N THR A 1054 -64.92 27.27 34.70
CA THR A 1054 -63.60 26.68 34.39
C THR A 1054 -63.25 25.56 35.35
N TYR A 1055 -63.35 25.81 36.66
CA TYR A 1055 -62.95 24.86 37.69
C TYR A 1055 -64.13 23.99 38.10
N GLN A 1056 -63.84 22.72 38.38
CA GLN A 1056 -64.85 21.71 38.63
C GLN A 1056 -64.51 20.81 39.81
N VAL A 1057 -65.54 20.29 40.45
CA VAL A 1057 -65.45 19.22 41.44
C VAL A 1057 -66.32 18.06 40.98
N GLU A 1058 -65.79 16.84 41.08
CA GLU A 1058 -66.47 15.63 40.64
C GLU A 1058 -66.99 14.83 41.84
N VAL A 1059 -68.28 14.48 41.79
CA VAL A 1059 -68.97 13.72 42.82
C VAL A 1059 -69.46 12.41 42.25
N VAL A 1060 -69.02 11.29 42.82
CA VAL A 1060 -69.34 9.93 42.36
C VAL A 1060 -70.15 9.14 43.39
N ASP A 1061 -70.81 8.08 42.93
CA ASP A 1061 -71.45 7.10 43.81
C ASP A 1061 -70.39 6.10 44.29
N ALA A 1062 -69.88 6.31 45.50
CA ALA A 1062 -68.82 5.50 46.08
C ALA A 1062 -69.00 5.32 47.58
N TYR A 1063 -68.44 4.24 48.14
CA TYR A 1063 -68.36 4.07 49.58
C TYR A 1063 -67.26 4.97 50.15
N LYS A 1064 -67.58 5.74 51.19
CA LYS A 1064 -66.66 6.72 51.78
C LYS A 1064 -66.10 6.27 53.12
N VAL A 1065 -64.79 6.38 53.26
CA VAL A 1065 -64.03 5.88 54.41
C VAL A 1065 -63.23 7.02 55.04
N ARG A 1066 -63.35 7.21 56.36
CA ARG A 1066 -62.48 8.13 57.14
C ARG A 1066 -62.31 7.64 58.59
N PRO A 1067 -61.15 7.83 59.25
CA PRO A 1067 -60.90 7.25 60.57
C PRO A 1067 -61.90 7.71 61.64
N ALA A 1068 -62.32 8.97 61.58
CA ALA A 1068 -63.30 9.54 62.51
C ALA A 1068 -64.73 9.00 62.33
N GLY A 1069 -65.04 8.34 61.21
CA GLY A 1069 -66.38 7.89 60.85
C GLY A 1069 -67.40 9.04 60.68
N GLY A 1070 -68.67 8.73 60.85
CA GLY A 1070 -69.78 9.66 60.63
C GLY A 1070 -71.00 8.99 60.00
N SER A 1071 -72.07 9.76 59.77
CA SER A 1071 -73.26 9.22 59.11
C SER A 1071 -72.94 8.81 57.67
N GLY A 1072 -73.11 7.53 57.35
CA GLY A 1072 -72.79 6.98 56.03
C GLY A 1072 -71.30 6.81 55.74
N TRP A 1073 -70.42 6.91 56.75
CA TRP A 1073 -68.98 6.73 56.63
C TRP A 1073 -68.54 5.42 57.28
N TYR A 1074 -67.63 4.70 56.61
CA TYR A 1074 -66.92 3.58 57.19
C TYR A 1074 -65.66 4.07 57.91
N THR A 1075 -65.30 3.41 59.00
CA THR A 1075 -64.13 3.76 59.82
C THR A 1075 -62.85 3.05 59.39
N THR A 1076 -62.96 2.00 58.56
CA THR A 1076 -61.82 1.21 58.06
C THR A 1076 -61.99 0.92 56.58
N ILE A 1077 -60.88 0.83 55.84
CA ILE A 1077 -60.82 0.55 54.40
C ILE A 1077 -61.43 -0.82 54.13
N GLN A 1078 -61.10 -1.84 54.93
CA GLN A 1078 -61.69 -3.17 54.78
C GLN A 1078 -63.22 -3.14 54.89
N ALA A 1079 -63.79 -2.36 55.81
CA ALA A 1079 -65.24 -2.29 55.96
C ALA A 1079 -65.93 -1.60 54.78
N GLY A 1080 -65.27 -0.61 54.16
CA GLY A 1080 -65.74 -0.01 52.91
C GLY A 1080 -65.71 -1.01 51.74
N VAL A 1081 -64.62 -1.78 51.64
CA VAL A 1081 -64.47 -2.81 50.60
C VAL A 1081 -65.45 -3.98 50.79
N ASP A 1082 -65.71 -4.39 52.03
CA ASP A 1082 -66.72 -5.39 52.37
C ASP A 1082 -68.14 -4.97 51.94
N ALA A 1083 -68.41 -3.66 51.89
CA ALA A 1083 -69.68 -3.13 51.40
C ALA A 1083 -69.79 -3.14 49.87
N ALA A 1084 -68.66 -3.12 49.15
CA ALA A 1084 -68.57 -3.08 47.70
C ALA A 1084 -68.68 -4.47 47.01
N ILE A 1085 -68.82 -5.54 47.77
CA ILE A 1085 -68.97 -6.90 47.22
C ILE A 1085 -70.36 -7.14 46.60
N ASP A 1086 -70.51 -8.21 45.80
CA ASP A 1086 -71.79 -8.56 45.18
C ASP A 1086 -72.90 -8.80 46.21
N PRO A 1087 -74.13 -8.30 45.97
CA PRO A 1087 -74.64 -7.75 44.71
C PRO A 1087 -74.52 -6.22 44.56
N SER A 1088 -73.62 -5.55 45.27
CA SER A 1088 -73.50 -4.08 45.17
C SER A 1088 -73.12 -3.66 43.74
N PRO A 1089 -73.85 -2.71 43.13
CA PRO A 1089 -73.48 -2.16 41.82
C PRO A 1089 -72.32 -1.15 41.93
N VAL A 1090 -72.03 -0.65 43.14
CA VAL A 1090 -70.92 0.27 43.41
C VAL A 1090 -69.69 -0.54 43.80
N LYS A 1091 -68.60 -0.38 43.04
CA LYS A 1091 -67.33 -1.07 43.29
C LYS A 1091 -66.19 -0.16 43.72
N GLU A 1092 -66.47 1.14 43.82
CA GLU A 1092 -65.50 2.18 44.18
C GLU A 1092 -65.58 2.53 45.67
N VAL A 1093 -64.42 2.57 46.32
CA VAL A 1093 -64.24 2.94 47.72
C VAL A 1093 -63.27 4.11 47.79
N LEU A 1094 -63.79 5.27 48.21
CA LEU A 1094 -63.02 6.49 48.38
C LEU A 1094 -62.58 6.65 49.83
N VAL A 1095 -61.26 6.77 49.99
CA VAL A 1095 -60.59 6.88 51.27
C VAL A 1095 -60.10 8.31 51.44
N TYR A 1096 -60.53 8.96 52.51
CA TYR A 1096 -60.21 10.35 52.80
C TYR A 1096 -58.96 10.44 53.66
N GLU A 1097 -58.37 11.64 53.74
CA GLU A 1097 -57.13 11.88 54.48
C GLU A 1097 -57.14 11.25 55.87
N GLY A 1098 -56.01 10.67 56.24
CA GLY A 1098 -55.86 9.98 57.51
C GLY A 1098 -54.93 8.79 57.47
N ASP A 1099 -54.85 8.14 58.62
CA ASP A 1099 -53.85 7.12 58.91
C ASP A 1099 -54.55 5.82 59.30
N TYR A 1100 -54.47 4.85 58.39
CA TYR A 1100 -55.22 3.61 58.46
C TYR A 1100 -54.30 2.46 58.85
N ASN A 1101 -54.36 2.08 60.13
CA ASN A 1101 -53.61 0.95 60.66
C ASN A 1101 -54.41 -0.35 60.56
N GLU A 1102 -54.46 -0.94 59.36
CA GLU A 1102 -55.18 -2.18 59.08
C GLU A 1102 -54.57 -2.96 57.91
N ARG A 1103 -54.93 -4.25 57.80
CA ARG A 1103 -54.62 -5.08 56.64
C ARG A 1103 -55.81 -5.12 55.70
N LEU A 1104 -55.60 -4.80 54.43
CA LEU A 1104 -56.59 -5.01 53.37
C LEU A 1104 -56.47 -6.44 52.81
N ASN A 1105 -57.55 -7.22 52.88
CA ASN A 1105 -57.53 -8.66 52.64
C ASN A 1105 -58.62 -9.11 51.66
N LEU A 1106 -58.21 -9.50 50.46
CA LEU A 1106 -59.11 -9.83 49.34
C LEU A 1106 -58.99 -11.31 48.93
N TRP A 1107 -60.08 -12.07 49.14
CA TRP A 1107 -60.16 -13.51 48.90
C TRP A 1107 -61.00 -13.90 47.68
N THR A 1108 -60.64 -15.05 47.10
CA THR A 1108 -61.32 -15.68 45.95
C THR A 1108 -62.82 -15.86 46.21
N GLY A 1109 -63.66 -15.50 45.24
CA GLY A 1109 -65.11 -15.75 45.29
C GLY A 1109 -65.90 -14.77 46.18
N THR A 1110 -65.23 -13.79 46.78
CA THR A 1110 -65.85 -12.71 47.57
C THR A 1110 -65.67 -11.34 46.92
N TYR A 1111 -64.48 -11.06 46.39
CA TYR A 1111 -64.15 -9.78 45.77
C TYR A 1111 -63.83 -9.95 44.29
N SER A 1112 -64.22 -8.97 43.47
CA SER A 1112 -63.85 -8.85 42.06
C SER A 1112 -64.13 -7.44 41.58
N ASN A 1113 -63.25 -6.87 40.75
CA ASN A 1113 -63.42 -5.53 40.17
C ASN A 1113 -63.58 -4.41 41.21
N ILE A 1114 -62.78 -4.42 42.29
CA ILE A 1114 -62.85 -3.43 43.38
C ILE A 1114 -61.82 -2.33 43.16
N GLU A 1115 -62.23 -1.07 43.28
CA GLU A 1115 -61.33 0.08 43.24
C GLU A 1115 -61.28 0.75 44.62
N VAL A 1116 -60.07 0.88 45.16
CA VAL A 1116 -59.81 1.59 46.42
C VAL A 1116 -58.88 2.76 46.09
N ARG A 1117 -59.38 3.98 46.29
CA ARG A 1117 -58.71 5.20 45.88
C ARG A 1117 -58.65 6.20 47.02
N SER A 1118 -57.47 6.79 47.25
CA SER A 1118 -57.31 7.97 48.09
C SER A 1118 -57.80 9.21 47.34
N VAL A 1119 -58.62 10.03 47.98
CA VAL A 1119 -59.06 11.31 47.38
C VAL A 1119 -58.00 12.42 47.49
N CYS A 1120 -56.97 12.21 48.29
CA CYS A 1120 -55.92 13.19 48.59
C CYS A 1120 -54.50 12.71 48.23
N GLY A 1121 -54.39 11.60 47.49
CA GLY A 1121 -53.10 11.04 47.13
C GLY A 1121 -52.28 10.52 48.32
N PRO A 1122 -51.03 10.11 48.07
CA PRO A 1122 -50.21 9.38 49.03
C PRO A 1122 -49.66 10.27 50.16
N ASP A 1123 -49.55 11.60 49.96
CA ASP A 1123 -49.04 12.53 50.98
C ASP A 1123 -49.98 12.69 52.18
N ALA A 1124 -51.27 12.46 52.00
CA ALA A 1124 -52.30 12.70 53.01
C ALA A 1124 -53.01 11.41 53.51
N THR A 1125 -52.82 10.28 52.82
CA THR A 1125 -53.52 9.03 53.14
C THR A 1125 -52.56 7.85 53.23
N THR A 1126 -52.32 7.38 54.46
CA THR A 1126 -51.40 6.29 54.75
C THR A 1126 -52.15 4.99 55.06
N MET A 1127 -51.77 3.89 54.40
CA MET A 1127 -52.09 2.52 54.79
C MET A 1127 -50.89 1.87 55.45
N ARG A 1128 -51.06 1.33 56.65
CA ARG A 1128 -50.00 0.59 57.33
C ARG A 1128 -50.52 -0.58 58.14
N TYR A 1129 -49.67 -1.57 58.34
CA TYR A 1129 -50.00 -2.75 59.14
C TYR A 1129 -48.77 -3.33 59.82
N ASP A 1130 -48.97 -3.95 60.99
CA ASP A 1130 -47.91 -4.55 61.83
C ASP A 1130 -47.69 -6.05 61.57
N GLY A 1131 -48.47 -6.67 60.67
CA GLY A 1131 -48.36 -8.07 60.28
C GLY A 1131 -47.74 -8.31 58.89
N ASN A 1132 -47.81 -9.55 58.39
CA ASN A 1132 -47.02 -10.03 57.24
C ASN A 1132 -47.11 -9.18 55.95
N GLU A 1133 -48.31 -8.70 55.60
CA GLU A 1133 -48.54 -7.87 54.42
C GLU A 1133 -49.64 -6.82 54.65
N VAL A 1134 -49.47 -5.61 54.10
CA VAL A 1134 -50.44 -4.50 54.23
C VAL A 1134 -51.63 -4.72 53.31
N VAL A 1135 -51.37 -5.07 52.05
CA VAL A 1135 -52.40 -5.45 51.08
C VAL A 1135 -52.18 -6.89 50.62
N PHE A 1136 -53.21 -7.73 50.73
CA PHE A 1136 -53.16 -9.14 50.36
C PHE A 1136 -54.29 -9.54 49.42
N LEU A 1137 -53.92 -10.23 48.33
CA LEU A 1137 -54.86 -10.78 47.35
C LEU A 1137 -54.66 -12.29 47.18
N GLN A 1138 -55.75 -13.05 47.08
CA GLN A 1138 -55.74 -14.49 46.86
C GLN A 1138 -56.74 -14.88 45.75
N ASN A 1139 -56.25 -15.18 44.55
CA ASN A 1139 -57.03 -15.41 43.32
C ASN A 1139 -58.16 -14.39 43.09
N VAL A 1140 -57.84 -13.09 43.15
CA VAL A 1140 -58.77 -11.98 42.88
C VAL A 1140 -58.26 -11.16 41.70
N SER A 1141 -59.15 -10.74 40.80
CA SER A 1141 -58.79 -9.97 39.59
C SER A 1141 -59.59 -8.67 39.50
N GLY A 1142 -59.01 -7.69 38.81
CA GLY A 1142 -59.60 -6.37 38.60
C GLY A 1142 -59.52 -5.47 39.83
N VAL A 1143 -58.52 -5.64 40.71
CA VAL A 1143 -58.36 -4.75 41.88
C VAL A 1143 -57.53 -3.53 41.49
N VAL A 1144 -57.94 -2.34 41.92
CA VAL A 1144 -57.16 -1.10 41.79
C VAL A 1144 -56.89 -0.54 43.18
N ILE A 1145 -55.64 -0.22 43.46
CA ILE A 1145 -55.18 0.51 44.64
C ILE A 1145 -54.52 1.80 44.14
N ASP A 1146 -55.10 2.95 44.50
CA ASP A 1146 -54.75 4.23 43.89
C ASP A 1146 -54.50 5.33 44.93
N GLY A 1147 -53.33 5.98 44.90
CA GLY A 1147 -53.07 7.19 45.68
C GLY A 1147 -52.66 7.00 47.15
N PHE A 1148 -51.96 5.94 47.55
CA PHE A 1148 -51.68 5.68 48.98
C PHE A 1148 -50.20 5.65 49.34
N ASP A 1149 -49.83 6.20 50.50
CA ASP A 1149 -48.58 5.85 51.17
C ASP A 1149 -48.75 4.50 51.90
N ILE A 1150 -48.08 3.46 51.42
CA ILE A 1150 -48.14 2.09 51.93
C ILE A 1150 -46.82 1.79 52.64
N THR A 1151 -46.88 1.64 53.96
CA THR A 1151 -45.68 1.50 54.78
C THR A 1151 -45.84 0.50 55.92
N SER A 1152 -44.71 0.06 56.48
CA SER A 1152 -44.69 -0.80 57.66
C SER A 1152 -44.82 0.00 58.96
N VAL A 1153 -45.48 -0.59 59.96
CA VAL A 1153 -45.50 -0.05 61.33
C VAL A 1153 -44.16 -0.31 62.05
N THR A 1154 -43.32 -1.24 61.58
CA THR A 1154 -42.03 -1.57 62.21
C THR A 1154 -40.84 -0.96 61.47
N ALA A 1155 -39.92 -0.34 62.22
CA ALA A 1155 -38.74 0.34 61.67
C ALA A 1155 -37.69 -0.61 61.05
N ASP A 1156 -37.79 -1.93 61.30
CA ASP A 1156 -36.88 -2.93 60.74
C ASP A 1156 -37.25 -3.34 59.31
N GLY A 1157 -38.43 -2.92 58.83
CA GLY A 1157 -38.97 -3.22 57.51
C GLY A 1157 -39.22 -4.69 57.23
N SER A 1158 -39.30 -5.59 58.20
CA SER A 1158 -39.25 -7.05 57.90
C SER A 1158 -40.44 -7.66 57.10
N LEU A 1159 -41.37 -6.85 56.56
CA LEU A 1159 -42.71 -7.22 56.09
C LEU A 1159 -42.99 -6.75 54.64
N THR A 1160 -44.01 -7.32 53.98
CA THR A 1160 -44.35 -7.05 52.55
C THR A 1160 -45.36 -5.90 52.42
N GLY A 1161 -45.22 -5.03 51.42
CA GLY A 1161 -46.22 -3.99 51.12
C GLY A 1161 -47.49 -4.59 50.51
N VAL A 1162 -47.40 -4.98 49.24
CA VAL A 1162 -48.50 -5.61 48.50
C VAL A 1162 -48.13 -7.04 48.08
N ARG A 1163 -48.98 -8.02 48.41
CA ARG A 1163 -48.82 -9.42 48.01
C ARG A 1163 -50.04 -9.92 47.25
N SER A 1164 -49.80 -10.57 46.10
CA SER A 1164 -50.84 -11.27 45.34
C SER A 1164 -50.47 -12.73 45.14
N ASN A 1165 -51.36 -13.63 45.55
CA ASN A 1165 -51.30 -15.07 45.29
C ASN A 1165 -52.32 -15.41 44.20
N SER A 1166 -51.97 -15.15 42.93
CA SER A 1166 -52.80 -15.31 41.72
C SER A 1166 -53.86 -14.21 41.53
N GLY A 1167 -54.11 -13.83 40.27
CA GLY A 1167 -55.07 -12.80 39.89
C GLY A 1167 -54.41 -11.50 39.41
N SER A 1168 -55.14 -10.39 39.36
CA SER A 1168 -54.65 -9.11 38.84
C SER A 1168 -54.93 -7.92 39.75
N VAL A 1169 -53.90 -7.09 39.97
CA VAL A 1169 -53.98 -5.82 40.71
C VAL A 1169 -53.25 -4.71 39.97
N THR A 1170 -53.86 -3.53 39.95
CA THR A 1170 -53.25 -2.28 39.49
C THR A 1170 -52.90 -1.43 40.71
N ILE A 1171 -51.66 -0.95 40.78
CA ILE A 1171 -51.15 -0.05 41.79
C ILE A 1171 -50.82 1.26 41.06
N ASN A 1172 -51.54 2.33 41.38
CA ASN A 1172 -51.37 3.63 40.76
C ASN A 1172 -51.09 4.70 41.81
N ASP A 1173 -50.20 5.65 41.53
CA ASP A 1173 -49.92 6.81 42.40
C ASP A 1173 -49.66 6.48 43.88
N CYS A 1174 -49.05 5.33 44.17
CA CYS A 1174 -48.80 4.89 45.56
C CYS A 1174 -47.32 5.04 45.91
N ARG A 1175 -46.99 5.38 47.16
CA ARG A 1175 -45.61 5.30 47.67
C ARG A 1175 -45.48 4.04 48.52
N ILE A 1176 -44.64 3.08 48.13
CA ILE A 1176 -44.49 1.82 48.87
C ILE A 1176 -43.08 1.72 49.46
N HIS A 1177 -42.94 1.90 50.78
CA HIS A 1177 -41.62 1.98 51.42
C HIS A 1177 -41.56 1.40 52.84
N GLY A 1178 -40.34 1.18 53.35
CA GLY A 1178 -40.13 0.59 54.68
C GLY A 1178 -40.34 -0.93 54.72
N HIS A 1179 -40.00 -1.65 53.65
CA HIS A 1179 -40.20 -3.10 53.47
C HIS A 1179 -38.89 -3.80 53.03
N HIS A 1180 -38.07 -4.28 53.97
CA HIS A 1180 -36.78 -4.94 53.86
C HIS A 1180 -36.73 -6.33 54.56
N ASN A 1181 -36.81 -7.45 53.83
CA ASN A 1181 -36.48 -8.77 54.41
C ASN A 1181 -35.68 -9.65 53.44
N THR A 1182 -34.57 -10.23 53.93
CA THR A 1182 -33.56 -11.02 53.20
C THR A 1182 -34.00 -12.44 52.80
N GLY A 1183 -35.26 -12.83 53.03
CA GLY A 1183 -35.72 -14.20 52.80
C GLY A 1183 -36.88 -14.40 51.81
N ARG A 1184 -37.92 -13.54 51.83
CA ARG A 1184 -39.13 -13.61 50.97
C ARG A 1184 -39.95 -12.30 50.90
N GLY A 1185 -39.44 -11.15 51.37
CA GLY A 1185 -40.20 -9.89 51.49
C GLY A 1185 -39.65 -8.77 50.62
N GLY A 1186 -40.54 -8.00 50.01
CA GLY A 1186 -40.26 -6.79 49.21
C GLY A 1186 -41.49 -5.88 49.16
N ALA A 1187 -41.37 -4.69 48.57
CA ALA A 1187 -42.48 -3.74 48.42
C ALA A 1187 -43.69 -4.38 47.70
N ILE A 1188 -43.44 -5.16 46.64
CA ILE A 1188 -44.47 -5.88 45.87
C ILE A 1188 -44.03 -7.34 45.69
N VAL A 1189 -44.93 -8.30 45.97
CA VAL A 1189 -44.62 -9.73 45.91
C VAL A 1189 -45.68 -10.53 45.14
N ALA A 1190 -45.24 -11.16 44.03
CA ALA A 1190 -46.00 -12.19 43.33
C ALA A 1190 -45.80 -13.56 44.00
N GLY A 1191 -46.85 -14.08 44.64
CA GLY A 1191 -46.83 -15.35 45.37
C GLY A 1191 -47.00 -16.59 44.49
N THR A 1192 -47.50 -16.43 43.25
CA THR A 1192 -47.62 -17.50 42.24
C THR A 1192 -47.32 -16.95 40.84
N SER A 1193 -46.98 -17.81 39.89
CA SER A 1193 -46.72 -17.45 38.48
C SER A 1193 -47.93 -16.89 37.71
N THR A 1194 -49.12 -16.93 38.31
CA THR A 1194 -50.39 -16.43 37.75
C THR A 1194 -50.79 -15.06 38.30
N SER A 1195 -49.91 -14.40 39.06
CA SER A 1195 -50.14 -13.08 39.62
C SER A 1195 -49.70 -12.01 38.61
N ILE A 1196 -50.58 -11.05 38.32
CA ILE A 1196 -50.35 -9.96 37.39
C ILE A 1196 -50.40 -8.65 38.18
N PHE A 1197 -49.34 -7.86 38.10
CA PHE A 1197 -49.27 -6.52 38.67
C PHE A 1197 -49.11 -5.52 37.55
N THR A 1198 -49.94 -4.47 37.57
CA THR A 1198 -49.75 -3.26 36.77
C THR A 1198 -49.35 -2.16 37.73
N VAL A 1199 -48.18 -1.55 37.55
CA VAL A 1199 -47.69 -0.49 38.45
C VAL A 1199 -47.46 0.77 37.62
N THR A 1200 -48.09 1.89 38.02
CA THR A 1200 -48.02 3.17 37.32
C THR A 1200 -47.83 4.30 38.33
N ASN A 1201 -46.93 5.24 38.05
CA ASN A 1201 -46.69 6.43 38.90
C ASN A 1201 -46.44 6.11 40.40
N SER A 1202 -45.88 4.94 40.73
CA SER A 1202 -45.77 4.40 42.12
C SER A 1202 -44.38 3.89 42.46
#